data_AF-A0A6V8HKT7-F1
#
_entry.id   AF-A0A6V8HKT7-F1
#
_cell.length_a   1.000
_cell.length_b   1.000
_cell.length_c   1.000
_cell.angle_alpha   90.00
_cell.angle_beta   90.00
_cell.angle_gamma   90.00
#
_symmetry.space_group_name_H-M   'P 1'
#
loop_
_entity.id
_entity.type
_entity.pdbx_description
1 polymer ?
#
loop_
_entity_poly.entity_id
_entity_poly.type
_entity_poly.pdbx_seq_one_letter_code
_entity_poly.pdbx_strand_id
1 'polypeptide(L)'
;MDADKKNTIQPVRTAGGADGAELGETKTLQLDHSDIGFGLYQEALQINPVEREQIAKTVKLKLDRILLPLMCIAYLLGFLDKASLNYANAYGLQADLGLHGNEYSWVAAISNFGYLAFAYPSTLILQKWPIGKFVSCAAEACIAPAWMLLTGMFWTRQEQPFRMAWWLGCNGIAQIAGAGIAWGLGNKSGPVASWKLIFVTIGAMSFGYGLICLFILPSTPSDFYFFNHQETVVAVWRIADNQTGVKHGKILRYQIKEALTDPKVFFIAGAALSLGIVNGAVQNFMTTLLKSFGYSNVKSVEYQMPAGAFQLIPTIGFGLLNSYIPNFLIVSISFGFLIPLAGMIGIATIPLRHQLALTACAWLQPVAGVAIILSWTLVSSNIAGHTKRMFVNGLEFVLYATGNIIGVESAGILFTVLMGLWMWRENRRRDRNAGQQPKGAEAGFLDHTDLENQAFRYKLRRRKVKCDGQRPACQTCQTRQDDCEYPATLLPGGYSIDIMTFGSPFPQQSRPAHSGRREGTDSDRPRARVRRDGFQQRLLEVFWSTHHSVELCACIHRPSFETEYSEPENEFLMCAISSLSAIYLSDDEARTHTGETTAASLSSSYAERAREFSRTTSDNPTISTIQANLILGLRDLLQRSISSGWMYIGHSIRMSQAMRLRREFNQRLRPREKERRRRTFWACVIMDRLASYWCNRPPTIQLDAISIRLPMAEAAYAFDEESTVPTLEAVFQGTNFESLSGLLQHFCVAAVLWGQLAGEYAIGGRATAKASPMNPLTDNHRFHCFLLEYHRRLPASLRWSSASYRAHRSLGQGQTFVNLHLVLHHGLFVIQQEYLPQLDPFGNVDRMIGDAGCDRAGVPFNHRDEDVVTSCLENTRAIISISQIMSSSDDQAIHIFQSTFAASALMSAAQVCLWGHFVEQYPRENSQRTQFRDWFTFSLEINRRWSSNWKVCEGFVESLELLEKLYECAYGTAQIPTDKIDDNSNQIMRPDASSQLSEGAGLPDPTTTNQRLYYQIRAISVLSLEDKNFKRRCLAAFTKAMWPDIVGDDVMEAFLLTELDEAHDLGDESIFPTFQEDASEG
;
A
#
# COMPACT_ATOMS: atom_id res chain seq x y z
N MET A 1 -38.66 30.62 31.98
CA MET A 1 -38.98 29.40 32.73
C MET A 1 -38.48 28.23 31.88
N ASP A 2 -37.44 27.48 32.24
CA ASP A 2 -36.56 27.58 33.41
C ASP A 2 -35.11 27.15 33.07
N ALA A 3 -34.21 27.44 34.01
CA ALA A 3 -32.80 27.04 34.19
C ALA A 3 -32.42 25.61 33.67
N ASP A 4 -31.17 25.23 33.41
CA ASP A 4 -29.82 25.73 33.79
C ASP A 4 -28.78 25.13 32.75
N LYS A 5 -27.43 25.22 32.78
CA LYS A 5 -26.43 25.70 33.75
C LYS A 5 -25.14 26.19 33.05
N LYS A 6 -24.12 26.54 33.84
CA LYS A 6 -22.77 27.02 33.46
C LYS A 6 -21.82 25.93 32.93
N ASN A 7 -20.87 26.31 32.07
CA ASN A 7 -19.45 26.32 32.48
C ASN A 7 -18.59 27.24 31.57
N THR A 8 -17.88 28.17 32.20
CA THR A 8 -16.97 29.12 31.56
C THR A 8 -15.54 28.68 31.85
N ILE A 9 -14.71 28.48 30.82
CA ILE A 9 -13.27 28.24 30.98
C ILE A 9 -12.54 29.54 30.67
N GLN A 10 -11.75 30.04 31.63
CA GLN A 10 -10.92 31.23 31.45
C GLN A 10 -9.64 30.88 30.66
N PRO A 11 -9.10 31.81 29.83
CA PRO A 11 -7.79 31.64 29.24
C PRO A 11 -6.69 31.79 30.29
N VAL A 12 -5.71 30.88 30.27
CA VAL A 12 -4.53 30.94 31.14
C VAL A 12 -3.64 32.13 30.75
N ARG A 13 -3.24 32.93 31.74
CA ARG A 13 -2.22 33.97 31.58
C ARG A 13 -0.82 33.38 31.71
N THR A 14 0.09 33.78 30.82
CA THR A 14 1.54 33.76 31.05
C THR A 14 2.11 35.17 30.83
N ALA A 15 3.07 35.56 31.68
CA ALA A 15 3.88 36.78 31.55
C ALA A 15 5.25 36.43 30.91
N GLY A 16 6.08 37.34 30.38
CA GLY A 16 5.95 38.79 30.15
C GLY A 16 7.33 39.40 29.82
N GLY A 17 7.39 40.45 28.99
CA GLY A 17 8.63 41.18 28.60
C GLY A 17 9.48 40.51 27.49
N ALA A 18 10.17 41.22 26.58
CA ALA A 18 10.28 42.67 26.38
C ALA A 18 10.61 43.04 24.91
N ASP A 19 10.34 44.31 24.56
CA ASP A 19 10.93 45.19 23.54
C ASP A 19 11.08 44.77 22.05
N GLY A 20 10.19 45.34 21.22
CA GLY A 20 10.61 46.44 20.32
C GLY A 20 11.09 46.15 18.89
N ALA A 21 10.13 46.07 17.94
CA ALA A 21 10.28 46.65 16.58
C ALA A 21 8.92 46.73 15.87
N GLU A 22 8.46 47.94 15.53
CA GLU A 22 7.23 48.15 14.74
C GLU A 22 7.49 47.89 13.25
N LEU A 23 6.61 47.11 12.60
CA LEU A 23 6.59 46.99 11.14
C LEU A 23 5.18 46.67 10.62
N GLY A 24 4.46 47.73 10.23
CA GLY A 24 3.31 47.70 9.31
C GLY A 24 2.05 46.94 9.76
N GLU A 25 1.01 47.70 10.16
CA GLU A 25 -0.34 47.15 10.33
C GLU A 25 -0.86 46.47 9.04
N THR A 26 -0.75 45.15 8.97
CA THR A 26 -1.68 44.36 8.16
C THR A 26 -3.00 44.34 8.91
N LYS A 27 -4.05 44.93 8.30
CA LYS A 27 -5.43 44.79 8.79
C LYS A 27 -5.81 43.32 8.81
N THR A 28 -5.61 42.69 9.96
CA THR A 28 -6.18 41.39 10.30
C THR A 28 -7.69 41.60 10.39
N LEU A 29 -8.37 41.33 9.26
CA LEU A 29 -9.81 41.20 9.22
C LEU A 29 -10.20 40.15 10.26
N GLN A 30 -10.78 40.61 11.36
CA GLN A 30 -11.31 39.74 12.40
C GLN A 30 -12.39 38.86 11.77
N LEU A 31 -12.06 37.59 11.59
CA LEU A 31 -13.01 36.56 11.20
C LEU A 31 -14.10 36.52 12.26
N ASP A 32 -15.32 36.90 11.87
CA ASP A 32 -16.49 36.78 12.74
C ASP A 32 -16.66 35.30 13.09
N HIS A 33 -16.54 34.94 14.38
CA HIS A 33 -16.49 33.56 14.87
C HIS A 33 -17.84 32.81 14.75
N SER A 34 -18.73 33.27 13.86
CA SER A 34 -20.10 32.79 13.66
C SER A 34 -20.25 31.76 12.53
N ASP A 35 -19.26 31.62 11.63
CA ASP A 35 -19.29 30.61 10.56
C ASP A 35 -18.90 29.21 11.07
N ILE A 36 -19.92 28.45 11.47
CA ILE A 36 -19.87 27.06 11.97
C ILE A 36 -18.95 26.17 11.09
N GLY A 37 -18.94 26.38 9.77
CA GLY A 37 -18.11 25.62 8.84
C GLY A 37 -16.60 25.79 9.03
N PHE A 38 -16.12 26.98 9.41
CA PHE A 38 -14.70 27.20 9.65
C PHE A 38 -14.26 26.62 11.01
N GLY A 39 -15.12 26.71 12.03
CA GLY A 39 -14.90 26.04 13.31
C GLY A 39 -14.76 24.51 13.16
N LEU A 40 -15.68 23.89 12.42
CA LEU A 40 -15.60 22.44 12.10
C LEU A 40 -14.34 22.09 11.28
N TYR A 41 -13.85 22.98 10.42
CA TYR A 41 -12.59 22.77 9.70
C TYR A 41 -11.37 22.82 10.64
N GLN A 42 -11.34 23.78 11.57
CA GLN A 42 -10.28 23.86 12.59
C GLN A 42 -10.31 22.65 13.54
N GLU A 43 -11.49 22.21 13.97
CA GLU A 43 -11.68 20.98 14.74
C GLU A 43 -11.16 19.76 13.97
N ALA A 44 -11.47 19.65 12.68
CA ALA A 44 -10.96 18.57 11.84
C ALA A 44 -9.43 18.59 11.71
N LEU A 45 -8.80 19.78 11.69
CA LEU A 45 -7.34 19.91 11.66
C LEU A 45 -6.68 19.39 12.95
N GLN A 46 -7.40 19.34 14.08
CA GLN A 46 -6.92 18.80 15.36
C GLN A 46 -7.03 17.25 15.44
N ILE A 47 -7.93 16.62 14.67
CA ILE A 47 -8.04 15.15 14.59
C ILE A 47 -6.77 14.57 13.96
N ASN A 48 -6.23 13.46 14.48
CA ASN A 48 -5.05 12.78 13.95
C ASN A 48 -5.21 12.53 12.42
N PRO A 49 -4.23 12.90 11.56
CA PRO A 49 -4.36 12.75 10.10
C PRO A 49 -4.64 11.30 9.63
N VAL A 50 -4.16 10.28 10.35
CA VAL A 50 -4.41 8.87 10.00
C VAL A 50 -5.87 8.48 10.29
N GLU A 51 -6.38 8.87 11.47
CA GLU A 51 -7.78 8.67 11.87
C GLU A 51 -8.74 9.44 10.95
N ARG A 52 -8.41 10.70 10.65
CA ARG A 52 -9.14 11.58 9.73
C ARG A 52 -9.32 10.94 8.35
N GLU A 53 -8.28 10.33 7.80
CA GLU A 53 -8.32 9.64 6.50
C GLU A 53 -9.11 8.32 6.54
N GLN A 54 -9.18 7.63 7.69
CA GLN A 54 -10.06 6.48 7.89
C GLN A 54 -11.53 6.90 7.95
N ILE A 55 -11.86 7.90 8.78
CA ILE A 55 -13.21 8.47 8.86
C ILE A 55 -13.65 9.01 7.49
N ALA A 56 -12.74 9.64 6.73
CA ALA A 56 -13.02 10.15 5.39
C ALA A 56 -13.50 9.08 4.39
N LYS A 57 -12.97 7.85 4.50
CA LYS A 57 -13.43 6.69 3.71
C LYS A 57 -14.82 6.23 4.13
N THR A 58 -15.11 6.18 5.43
CA THR A 58 -16.43 5.83 5.97
C THR A 58 -17.49 6.85 5.58
N VAL A 59 -17.20 8.15 5.73
CA VAL A 59 -18.03 9.29 5.28
C VAL A 59 -18.37 9.15 3.79
N LYS A 60 -17.37 8.90 2.94
CA LYS A 60 -17.58 8.67 1.51
C LYS A 60 -18.52 7.50 1.23
N LEU A 61 -18.31 6.35 1.89
CA LEU A 61 -19.14 5.16 1.71
C LEU A 61 -20.59 5.39 2.16
N LYS A 62 -20.82 6.15 3.23
CA LYS A 62 -22.17 6.56 3.66
C LYS A 62 -22.84 7.45 2.60
N LEU A 63 -22.14 8.46 2.08
CA LEU A 63 -22.68 9.35 1.03
C LEU A 63 -23.02 8.59 -0.26
N ASP A 64 -22.11 7.74 -0.74
CA ASP A 64 -22.32 6.94 -1.95
C ASP A 64 -23.41 5.87 -1.79
N ARG A 65 -23.73 5.42 -0.56
CA ARG A 65 -24.79 4.42 -0.28
C ARG A 65 -26.16 5.00 0.06
N ILE A 66 -26.23 6.22 0.58
CA ILE A 66 -27.49 6.83 1.06
C ILE A 66 -27.90 8.01 0.19
N LEU A 67 -27.03 9.01 0.04
CA LEU A 67 -27.37 10.26 -0.64
C LEU A 67 -27.40 10.10 -2.17
N LEU A 68 -26.45 9.34 -2.74
CA LEU A 68 -26.40 9.12 -4.18
C LEU A 68 -27.63 8.36 -4.73
N PRO A 69 -28.08 7.21 -4.15
CA PRO A 69 -29.31 6.56 -4.60
C PRO A 69 -30.56 7.42 -4.44
N LEU A 70 -30.62 8.23 -3.37
CA LEU A 70 -31.73 9.16 -3.13
C LEU A 70 -31.87 10.16 -4.28
N MET A 71 -30.74 10.76 -4.69
CA MET A 71 -30.66 11.69 -5.83
C MET A 71 -30.94 11.01 -7.17
N CYS A 72 -30.43 9.79 -7.39
CA CYS A 72 -30.66 8.99 -8.59
C CYS A 72 -32.14 8.69 -8.83
N ILE A 73 -32.87 8.21 -7.82
CA ILE A 73 -34.29 7.84 -7.97
C ILE A 73 -35.16 9.09 -8.16
N ALA A 74 -34.88 10.19 -7.44
CA ALA A 74 -35.58 11.46 -7.66
C ALA A 74 -35.42 11.96 -9.10
N TYR A 75 -34.20 11.88 -9.64
CA TYR A 75 -33.91 12.33 -11.01
C TYR A 75 -34.51 11.38 -12.07
N LEU A 76 -34.50 10.07 -11.81
CA LEU A 76 -35.19 9.06 -12.61
C LEU A 76 -36.69 9.35 -12.72
N LEU A 77 -37.36 9.62 -11.59
CA LEU A 77 -38.80 9.91 -11.55
C LEU A 77 -39.15 11.24 -12.22
N GLY A 78 -38.33 12.29 -12.04
CA GLY A 78 -38.49 13.55 -12.75
C GLY A 78 -38.37 13.40 -14.26
N PHE A 79 -37.36 12.67 -14.75
CA PHE A 79 -37.23 12.39 -16.18
C PHE A 79 -38.36 11.50 -16.71
N LEU A 80 -38.83 10.52 -15.92
CA LEU A 80 -39.95 9.65 -16.26
C LEU A 80 -41.25 10.43 -16.44
N ASP A 81 -41.50 11.42 -15.59
CA ASP A 81 -42.63 12.35 -15.72
C ASP A 81 -42.54 13.18 -17.01
N LYS A 82 -41.37 13.79 -17.28
CA LYS A 82 -41.13 14.54 -18.52
C LYS A 82 -41.29 13.69 -19.80
N ALA A 83 -40.83 12.44 -19.77
CA ALA A 83 -40.96 11.49 -20.88
C ALA A 83 -42.39 10.99 -21.09
N SER A 84 -43.25 11.05 -20.06
CA SER A 84 -44.62 10.54 -20.11
C SER A 84 -45.49 11.19 -21.19
N LEU A 85 -45.25 12.47 -21.53
CA LEU A 85 -45.94 13.17 -22.62
C LEU A 85 -45.70 12.50 -23.99
N ASN A 86 -44.45 12.11 -24.26
CA ASN A 86 -44.09 11.40 -25.50
C ASN A 86 -44.74 10.01 -25.57
N TYR A 87 -44.82 9.31 -24.44
CA TYR A 87 -45.48 8.00 -24.36
C TYR A 87 -47.00 8.13 -24.50
N ALA A 88 -47.63 9.10 -23.83
CA ALA A 88 -49.05 9.41 -23.94
C ALA A 88 -49.46 9.72 -25.40
N ASN A 89 -48.61 10.42 -26.16
CA ASN A 89 -48.85 10.70 -27.57
C ASN A 89 -48.86 9.44 -28.47
N ALA A 90 -48.19 8.35 -28.08
CA ALA A 90 -48.31 7.09 -28.81
C ALA A 90 -49.69 6.42 -28.64
N TYR A 91 -50.43 6.78 -27.58
CA TYR A 91 -51.74 6.23 -27.21
C TYR A 91 -52.91 7.22 -27.40
N GLY A 92 -52.81 8.12 -28.39
CA GLY A 92 -53.96 8.90 -28.87
C GLY A 92 -54.19 10.26 -28.21
N LEU A 93 -53.31 10.73 -27.33
CA LEU A 93 -53.41 12.04 -26.64
C LEU A 93 -53.82 13.20 -27.56
N GLN A 94 -53.20 13.32 -28.75
CA GLN A 94 -53.51 14.38 -29.72
C GLN A 94 -54.94 14.27 -30.28
N ALA A 95 -55.43 13.06 -30.53
CA ALA A 95 -56.76 12.82 -31.07
C ALA A 95 -57.85 13.06 -30.02
N ASP A 96 -57.62 12.62 -28.77
CA ASP A 96 -58.53 12.80 -27.63
C ASP A 96 -58.68 14.28 -27.21
N LEU A 97 -57.63 15.09 -27.40
CA LEU A 97 -57.60 16.51 -27.03
C LEU A 97 -57.86 17.46 -28.20
N GLY A 98 -57.97 16.97 -29.44
CA GLY A 98 -58.20 17.80 -30.63
C GLY A 98 -57.03 18.74 -30.97
N LEU A 99 -55.79 18.34 -30.67
CA LEU A 99 -54.61 19.19 -30.91
C LEU A 99 -54.26 19.25 -32.40
N HIS A 100 -54.14 20.45 -32.94
CA HIS A 100 -53.89 20.70 -34.36
C HIS A 100 -52.52 21.35 -34.64
N GLY A 101 -51.88 20.95 -35.75
CA GLY A 101 -50.63 21.55 -36.22
C GLY A 101 -49.50 21.53 -35.19
N ASN A 102 -49.04 22.72 -34.79
CA ASN A 102 -47.90 22.90 -33.88
C ASN A 102 -48.27 22.87 -32.38
N GLU A 103 -49.55 22.71 -32.02
CA GLU A 103 -50.00 22.79 -30.62
C GLU A 103 -49.34 21.74 -29.71
N TYR A 104 -49.12 20.52 -30.20
CA TYR A 104 -48.37 19.51 -29.44
C TYR A 104 -46.93 19.94 -29.15
N SER A 105 -46.25 20.55 -30.12
CA SER A 105 -44.89 21.08 -29.96
C SER A 105 -44.85 22.20 -28.92
N TRP A 106 -45.89 23.04 -28.86
CA TRP A 106 -46.05 24.04 -27.80
C TRP A 106 -46.27 23.40 -26.43
N VAL A 107 -47.12 22.37 -26.32
CA VAL A 107 -47.34 21.63 -25.06
C VAL A 107 -46.03 21.02 -24.54
N ALA A 108 -45.21 20.41 -25.41
CA ALA A 108 -43.88 19.91 -25.04
C ALA A 108 -42.92 21.06 -24.63
N ALA A 109 -43.00 22.21 -25.31
CA ALA A 109 -42.17 23.38 -25.04
C ALA A 109 -42.49 24.10 -23.72
N ILE A 110 -43.70 23.96 -23.15
CA ILE A 110 -44.08 24.55 -21.85
C ILE A 110 -43.05 24.23 -20.75
N SER A 111 -42.50 23.00 -20.75
CA SER A 111 -41.44 22.61 -19.81
C SER A 111 -40.21 23.52 -19.90
N ASN A 112 -39.76 23.87 -21.11
CA ASN A 112 -38.62 24.76 -21.35
C ASN A 112 -38.94 26.22 -21.02
N PHE A 113 -40.17 26.69 -21.23
CA PHE A 113 -40.63 27.99 -20.73
C PHE A 113 -40.65 28.05 -19.19
N GLY A 114 -40.99 26.94 -18.53
CA GLY A 114 -40.84 26.77 -17.09
C GLY A 114 -39.38 26.93 -16.62
N TYR A 115 -38.43 26.26 -17.27
CA TYR A 115 -37.00 26.46 -17.00
C TYR A 115 -36.56 27.92 -17.24
N LEU A 116 -36.97 28.54 -18.35
CA LEU A 116 -36.68 29.95 -18.65
C LEU A 116 -37.14 30.93 -17.57
N ALA A 117 -38.39 30.78 -17.10
CA ALA A 117 -38.96 31.66 -16.09
C ALA A 117 -38.41 31.40 -14.68
N PHE A 118 -38.17 30.15 -14.30
CA PHE A 118 -37.87 29.76 -12.92
C PHE A 118 -36.41 29.39 -12.64
N ALA A 119 -35.52 29.26 -13.63
CA ALA A 119 -34.10 28.92 -13.38
C ALA A 119 -33.38 29.94 -12.49
N TYR A 120 -33.51 31.25 -12.75
CA TYR A 120 -32.91 32.28 -11.88
C TYR A 120 -33.63 32.46 -10.52
N PRO A 121 -34.98 32.54 -10.46
CA PRO A 121 -35.68 32.57 -9.17
C PRO A 121 -35.35 31.36 -8.29
N SER A 122 -35.27 30.15 -8.86
CA SER A 122 -34.95 28.94 -8.10
C SER A 122 -33.51 28.92 -7.57
N THR A 123 -32.49 29.34 -8.32
CA THR A 123 -31.11 29.41 -7.78
C THR A 123 -30.98 30.46 -6.67
N LEU A 124 -31.66 31.61 -6.79
CA LEU A 124 -31.71 32.63 -5.74
C LEU A 124 -32.47 32.17 -4.49
N ILE A 125 -33.51 31.34 -4.64
CA ILE A 125 -34.22 30.74 -3.50
C ILE A 125 -33.36 29.62 -2.87
N LEU A 126 -32.72 28.75 -3.66
CA LEU A 126 -31.78 27.71 -3.20
C LEU A 126 -30.61 28.28 -2.38
N GLN A 127 -30.18 29.52 -2.67
CA GLN A 127 -29.19 30.23 -1.87
C GLN A 127 -29.68 30.55 -0.45
N LYS A 128 -30.95 30.95 -0.30
CA LYS A 128 -31.53 31.35 0.99
C LYS A 128 -32.18 30.21 1.77
N TRP A 129 -32.78 29.24 1.10
CA TRP A 129 -33.63 28.21 1.71
C TRP A 129 -32.91 26.87 1.86
N PRO A 130 -33.33 25.99 2.80
CA PRO A 130 -32.82 24.63 2.90
C PRO A 130 -33.08 23.84 1.60
N ILE A 131 -32.02 23.32 0.97
CA ILE A 131 -32.09 22.70 -0.37
C ILE A 131 -33.04 21.50 -0.33
N GLY A 132 -32.93 20.64 0.68
CA GLY A 132 -33.74 19.42 0.75
C GLY A 132 -35.25 19.68 0.88
N LYS A 133 -35.62 20.69 1.66
CA LYS A 133 -37.02 21.11 1.82
C LYS A 133 -37.56 21.80 0.57
N PHE A 134 -36.76 22.66 -0.06
CA PHE A 134 -37.18 23.35 -1.28
C PHE A 134 -37.36 22.37 -2.45
N VAL A 135 -36.40 21.48 -2.71
CA VAL A 135 -36.49 20.51 -3.81
C VAL A 135 -37.69 19.56 -3.66
N SER A 136 -38.04 19.20 -2.43
CA SER A 136 -39.17 18.29 -2.16
C SER A 136 -40.55 18.96 -2.26
N CYS A 137 -40.62 20.28 -2.45
CA CYS A 137 -41.86 21.06 -2.52
C CYS A 137 -41.95 22.01 -3.74
N ALA A 138 -40.86 22.16 -4.51
CA ALA A 138 -40.77 23.07 -5.66
C ALA A 138 -40.99 22.35 -7.00
N ALA A 139 -41.24 23.11 -8.06
CA ALA A 139 -41.38 22.61 -9.41
C ALA A 139 -40.06 22.03 -9.97
N GLU A 140 -40.19 21.10 -10.94
CA GLU A 140 -39.11 20.31 -11.57
C GLU A 140 -37.84 21.12 -11.92
N ALA A 141 -38.01 22.36 -12.38
CA ALA A 141 -36.93 23.27 -12.78
C ALA A 141 -35.83 23.46 -11.72
N CYS A 142 -36.13 23.20 -10.45
CA CYS A 142 -35.21 23.39 -9.32
C CYS A 142 -34.29 22.17 -9.08
N ILE A 143 -34.63 20.98 -9.59
CA ILE A 143 -33.99 19.71 -9.20
C ILE A 143 -32.55 19.64 -9.71
N ALA A 144 -32.33 19.89 -11.00
CA ALA A 144 -31.00 19.81 -11.62
C ALA A 144 -29.97 20.79 -11.00
N PRO A 145 -30.25 22.11 -10.85
CA PRO A 145 -29.31 23.02 -10.19
C PRO A 145 -29.10 22.66 -8.70
N ALA A 146 -30.13 22.17 -8.00
CA ALA A 146 -29.96 21.67 -6.64
C ALA A 146 -29.05 20.45 -6.56
N TRP A 147 -29.11 19.52 -7.52
CA TRP A 147 -28.27 18.33 -7.55
C TRP A 147 -26.81 18.68 -7.87
N MET A 148 -26.56 19.67 -8.73
CA MET A 148 -25.22 20.24 -8.94
C MET A 148 -24.66 20.86 -7.65
N LEU A 149 -25.49 21.57 -6.88
CA LEU A 149 -25.07 22.16 -5.59
C LEU A 149 -24.79 21.09 -4.53
N LEU A 150 -25.68 20.11 -4.34
CA LEU A 150 -25.47 19.02 -3.38
C LEU A 150 -24.23 18.17 -3.74
N THR A 151 -24.01 17.86 -5.02
CA THR A 151 -22.79 17.17 -5.45
C THR A 151 -21.53 18.01 -5.22
N GLY A 152 -21.61 19.32 -5.49
CA GLY A 152 -20.56 20.30 -5.17
C GLY A 152 -20.27 20.45 -3.67
N MET A 153 -21.28 20.26 -2.82
CA MET A 153 -21.22 20.42 -1.37
C MET A 153 -20.81 19.15 -0.62
N PHE A 154 -21.13 17.94 -1.09
CA PHE A 154 -20.86 16.69 -0.34
C PHE A 154 -19.70 15.85 -0.89
N TRP A 155 -19.32 16.03 -2.16
CA TRP A 155 -18.23 15.26 -2.80
C TRP A 155 -17.07 16.16 -3.23
N THR A 156 -15.86 15.61 -3.18
CA THR A 156 -14.67 16.34 -3.65
C THR A 156 -14.74 16.59 -5.16
N ARG A 157 -14.09 17.63 -5.68
CA ARG A 157 -14.01 17.94 -7.12
C ARG A 157 -13.46 16.77 -7.98
N GLN A 158 -12.87 15.73 -7.37
CA GLN A 158 -12.39 14.53 -8.08
C GLN A 158 -13.45 13.42 -8.16
N GLU A 159 -14.43 13.42 -7.26
CA GLU A 159 -15.49 12.41 -7.15
C GLU A 159 -16.75 12.81 -7.91
N GLN A 160 -16.98 14.13 -8.04
CA GLN A 160 -18.14 14.73 -8.73
C GLN A 160 -18.43 14.13 -10.12
N PRO A 161 -17.48 13.99 -11.07
CA PRO A 161 -17.81 13.55 -12.44
C PRO A 161 -18.53 12.20 -12.50
N PHE A 162 -18.11 11.22 -11.69
CA PHE A 162 -18.72 9.90 -11.66
C PHE A 162 -20.08 9.90 -10.96
N ARG A 163 -20.25 10.65 -9.86
CA ARG A 163 -21.55 10.73 -9.15
C ARG A 163 -22.57 11.49 -10.00
N MET A 164 -22.15 12.55 -10.69
CA MET A 164 -22.96 13.29 -11.66
C MET A 164 -23.39 12.39 -12.83
N ALA A 165 -22.46 11.66 -13.43
CA ALA A 165 -22.77 10.65 -14.45
C ALA A 165 -23.76 9.57 -13.96
N TRP A 166 -23.70 9.17 -12.68
CA TRP A 166 -24.59 8.16 -12.12
C TRP A 166 -26.04 8.66 -12.02
N TRP A 167 -26.29 9.87 -11.52
CA TRP A 167 -27.65 10.40 -11.43
C TRP A 167 -28.20 10.87 -12.78
N LEU A 168 -27.42 11.46 -13.70
CA LEU A 168 -27.93 11.74 -15.05
C LEU A 168 -28.11 10.46 -15.87
N GLY A 169 -27.25 9.44 -15.69
CA GLY A 169 -27.39 8.14 -16.32
C GLY A 169 -28.73 7.47 -16.02
N CYS A 170 -29.33 7.76 -14.87
CA CYS A 170 -30.68 7.30 -14.52
C CYS A 170 -31.78 7.76 -15.51
N ASN A 171 -31.54 8.78 -16.35
CA ASN A 171 -32.44 9.12 -17.47
C ASN A 171 -32.56 7.98 -18.48
N GLY A 172 -31.47 7.26 -18.74
CA GLY A 172 -31.50 6.08 -19.60
C GLY A 172 -32.32 4.94 -19.00
N ILE A 173 -32.24 4.77 -17.67
CA ILE A 173 -33.09 3.82 -16.92
C ILE A 173 -34.55 4.27 -16.97
N ALA A 174 -34.83 5.57 -16.79
CA ALA A 174 -36.17 6.14 -16.90
C ALA A 174 -36.79 5.93 -18.29
N GLN A 175 -36.00 6.00 -19.38
CA GLN A 175 -36.50 5.69 -20.73
C GLN A 175 -36.86 4.22 -20.91
N ILE A 176 -36.02 3.30 -20.44
CA ILE A 176 -36.27 1.85 -20.50
C ILE A 176 -37.51 1.50 -19.67
N ALA A 177 -37.55 1.94 -18.41
CA ALA A 177 -38.66 1.69 -17.50
C ALA A 177 -39.96 2.38 -17.96
N GLY A 178 -39.87 3.61 -18.43
CA GLY A 178 -41.01 4.41 -18.89
C GLY A 178 -41.65 3.86 -20.15
N ALA A 179 -40.86 3.47 -21.16
CA ALA A 179 -41.36 2.75 -22.32
C ALA A 179 -42.02 1.42 -21.93
N GLY A 180 -41.46 0.70 -20.95
CA GLY A 180 -42.02 -0.55 -20.43
C GLY A 180 -43.35 -0.37 -19.70
N ILE A 181 -43.45 0.63 -18.81
CA ILE A 181 -44.68 1.01 -18.11
C ILE A 181 -45.74 1.47 -19.12
N ALA A 182 -45.36 2.32 -20.08
CA ALA A 182 -46.25 2.79 -21.13
C ALA A 182 -46.79 1.65 -22.02
N TRP A 183 -45.95 0.67 -22.37
CA TRP A 183 -46.37 -0.54 -23.09
C TRP A 183 -47.33 -1.41 -22.26
N GLY A 184 -46.99 -1.68 -20.99
CA GLY A 184 -47.80 -2.51 -20.10
C GLY A 184 -49.15 -1.91 -19.70
N LEU A 185 -49.25 -0.58 -19.62
CA LEU A 185 -50.51 0.15 -19.39
C LEU A 185 -51.28 0.40 -20.69
N GLY A 186 -50.58 0.62 -21.81
CA GLY A 186 -51.18 0.88 -23.13
C GLY A 186 -52.08 -0.25 -23.64
N ASN A 187 -51.71 -1.51 -23.36
CA ASN A 187 -52.42 -2.70 -23.81
C ASN A 187 -53.69 -3.05 -23.00
N LYS A 188 -54.08 -2.24 -22.00
CA LYS A 188 -55.27 -2.50 -21.17
C LYS A 188 -56.48 -1.70 -21.65
N SER A 189 -57.54 -2.39 -22.05
CA SER A 189 -58.86 -1.80 -22.30
C SER A 189 -59.62 -1.62 -20.99
N GLY A 190 -59.87 -0.38 -20.58
CA GLY A 190 -60.61 -0.05 -19.35
C GLY A 190 -61.42 1.25 -19.49
N PRO A 191 -62.20 1.63 -18.47
CA PRO A 191 -63.05 2.83 -18.51
C PRO A 191 -62.28 4.16 -18.47
N VAL A 192 -60.96 4.12 -18.26
CA VAL A 192 -60.06 5.28 -18.29
C VAL A 192 -59.12 5.12 -19.49
N ALA A 193 -59.01 6.16 -20.32
CA ALA A 193 -58.14 6.18 -21.49
C ALA A 193 -56.67 5.89 -21.10
N SER A 194 -56.00 5.02 -21.87
CA SER A 194 -54.68 4.46 -21.49
C SER A 194 -53.61 5.52 -21.25
N TRP A 195 -53.64 6.65 -21.97
CA TRP A 195 -52.70 7.76 -21.75
C TRP A 195 -52.89 8.45 -20.39
N LYS A 196 -54.12 8.52 -19.85
CA LYS A 196 -54.39 9.10 -18.52
C LYS A 196 -53.83 8.21 -17.41
N LEU A 197 -53.88 6.89 -17.59
CA LEU A 197 -53.31 5.92 -16.65
C LEU A 197 -51.79 6.06 -16.51
N ILE A 198 -51.08 6.40 -17.60
CA ILE A 198 -49.63 6.65 -17.58
C ILE A 198 -49.30 7.82 -16.65
N PHE A 199 -49.96 8.98 -16.83
CA PHE A 199 -49.75 10.15 -15.97
C PHE A 199 -50.11 9.90 -14.50
N VAL A 200 -51.26 9.27 -14.22
CA VAL A 200 -51.68 8.98 -12.83
C VAL A 200 -50.69 8.05 -12.13
N THR A 201 -50.18 7.02 -12.83
CA THR A 201 -49.22 6.06 -12.25
C THR A 201 -47.88 6.73 -11.94
N ILE A 202 -47.32 7.46 -12.91
CA ILE A 202 -46.01 8.13 -12.74
C ILE A 202 -46.11 9.25 -11.71
N GLY A 203 -47.16 10.07 -11.75
CA GLY A 203 -47.42 11.13 -10.78
C GLY A 203 -47.57 10.62 -9.35
N ALA A 204 -48.23 9.47 -9.14
CA ALA A 204 -48.34 8.85 -7.82
C ALA A 204 -46.98 8.35 -7.29
N MET A 205 -46.14 7.77 -8.15
CA MET A 205 -44.76 7.36 -7.80
C MET A 205 -43.90 8.58 -7.42
N SER A 206 -43.94 9.64 -8.23
CA SER A 206 -43.23 10.89 -7.98
C SER A 206 -43.68 11.58 -6.70
N PHE A 207 -44.99 11.64 -6.43
CA PHE A 207 -45.53 12.22 -5.19
C PHE A 207 -45.11 11.42 -3.94
N GLY A 208 -45.23 10.09 -3.98
CA GLY A 208 -44.79 9.22 -2.89
C GLY A 208 -43.30 9.34 -2.60
N TYR A 209 -42.47 9.48 -3.64
CA TYR A 209 -41.03 9.68 -3.47
C TYR A 209 -40.66 11.10 -3.01
N GLY A 210 -41.40 12.12 -3.44
CA GLY A 210 -41.24 13.50 -2.95
C GLY A 210 -41.43 13.61 -1.43
N LEU A 211 -42.39 12.88 -0.87
CA LEU A 211 -42.57 12.77 0.59
C LEU A 211 -41.35 12.12 1.28
N ILE A 212 -40.72 11.11 0.68
CA ILE A 212 -39.51 10.48 1.22
C ILE A 212 -38.33 11.48 1.22
N CYS A 213 -38.13 12.20 0.11
CA CYS A 213 -37.12 13.25 0.01
C CYS A 213 -37.33 14.35 1.07
N LEU A 214 -38.57 14.75 1.35
CA LEU A 214 -38.89 15.83 2.30
C LEU A 214 -38.34 15.58 3.71
N PHE A 215 -38.28 14.33 4.16
CA PHE A 215 -37.80 13.96 5.49
C PHE A 215 -36.32 13.54 5.52
N ILE A 216 -35.77 13.02 4.43
CA ILE A 216 -34.43 12.38 4.41
C ILE A 216 -33.33 13.29 3.81
N LEU A 217 -33.67 14.22 2.92
CA LEU A 217 -32.71 14.96 2.11
C LEU A 217 -32.04 16.11 2.89
N PRO A 218 -30.71 16.07 3.12
CA PRO A 218 -30.00 17.12 3.87
C PRO A 218 -29.88 18.43 3.08
N SER A 219 -29.61 19.52 3.81
CA SER A 219 -29.38 20.85 3.22
C SER A 219 -27.94 21.37 3.35
N THR A 220 -27.16 20.78 4.26
CA THR A 220 -25.75 21.06 4.59
C THR A 220 -25.13 19.79 5.19
N PRO A 221 -23.79 19.68 5.27
CA PRO A 221 -23.14 18.55 5.96
C PRO A 221 -23.49 18.46 7.46
N SER A 222 -23.78 19.58 8.13
CA SER A 222 -24.22 19.63 9.53
C SER A 222 -25.59 19.00 9.76
N ASP A 223 -26.47 19.07 8.76
CA ASP A 223 -27.89 18.70 8.88
C ASP A 223 -28.14 17.25 8.42
N PHE A 224 -27.08 16.46 8.15
CA PHE A 224 -27.22 15.10 7.64
C PHE A 224 -27.40 14.09 8.77
N TYR A 225 -28.65 13.63 8.94
CA TYR A 225 -29.11 12.71 9.98
C TYR A 225 -28.26 11.43 10.19
N PHE A 226 -27.52 10.97 9.17
CA PHE A 226 -26.72 9.74 9.24
C PHE A 226 -25.23 9.96 9.59
N PHE A 227 -24.81 11.20 9.88
CA PHE A 227 -23.47 11.50 10.37
C PHE A 227 -23.44 11.73 11.88
N ASN A 228 -22.42 11.15 12.52
CA ASN A 228 -21.99 11.54 13.85
C ASN A 228 -21.17 12.86 13.78
N HIS A 229 -20.99 13.55 14.91
CA HIS A 229 -20.23 14.82 14.96
C HIS A 229 -18.84 14.73 14.30
N GLN A 230 -18.03 13.72 14.65
CA GLN A 230 -16.72 13.48 14.01
C GLN A 230 -16.81 13.24 12.49
N GLU A 231 -17.87 12.58 12.00
CA GLU A 231 -18.07 12.36 10.57
C GLU A 231 -18.45 13.66 9.84
N THR A 232 -19.23 14.53 10.47
CA THR A 232 -19.56 15.88 10.00
C THR A 232 -18.31 16.76 9.91
N VAL A 233 -17.49 16.78 10.98
CA VAL A 233 -16.20 17.48 11.05
C VAL A 233 -15.28 17.04 9.90
N VAL A 234 -15.10 15.72 9.73
CA VAL A 234 -14.26 15.17 8.65
C VAL A 234 -14.87 15.39 7.26
N ALA A 235 -16.20 15.37 7.12
CA ALA A 235 -16.86 15.73 5.86
C ALA A 235 -16.50 17.15 5.43
N VAL A 236 -16.68 18.14 6.31
CA VAL A 236 -16.32 19.55 6.05
C VAL A 236 -14.85 19.69 5.66
N TRP A 237 -13.94 18.98 6.33
CA TRP A 237 -12.52 18.98 5.95
C TRP A 237 -12.25 18.41 4.55
N ARG A 238 -12.88 17.30 4.16
CA ARG A 238 -12.75 16.76 2.78
C ARG A 238 -13.21 17.77 1.73
N ILE A 239 -14.22 18.58 2.07
CA ILE A 239 -14.82 19.57 1.16
C ILE A 239 -14.01 20.88 1.14
N ALA A 240 -13.22 21.20 2.17
CA ALA A 240 -12.37 22.39 2.21
C ALA A 240 -11.35 22.44 1.05
N ASP A 241 -10.81 21.28 0.66
CA ASP A 241 -9.98 21.08 -0.55
C ASP A 241 -10.69 21.53 -1.86
N ASN A 242 -12.02 21.65 -1.84
CA ASN A 242 -12.78 22.16 -2.98
C ASN A 242 -12.71 23.68 -3.12
N GLN A 243 -12.34 24.49 -2.11
CA GLN A 243 -12.17 25.95 -2.21
C GLN A 243 -13.29 26.69 -3.01
N THR A 244 -14.56 26.30 -2.88
CA THR A 244 -15.67 26.77 -3.73
C THR A 244 -16.72 27.63 -3.02
N GLY A 245 -16.49 28.01 -1.76
CA GLY A 245 -17.46 28.73 -0.95
C GLY A 245 -18.36 27.80 -0.13
N VAL A 246 -18.55 28.14 1.15
CA VAL A 246 -19.57 27.52 2.01
C VAL A 246 -20.94 28.16 1.72
N LYS A 247 -22.01 27.36 1.83
CA LYS A 247 -23.38 27.86 1.61
C LYS A 247 -23.74 28.93 2.64
N HIS A 248 -24.01 30.15 2.18
CA HIS A 248 -24.55 31.24 2.99
C HIS A 248 -25.77 31.90 2.30
N GLY A 249 -26.68 32.44 3.12
CA GLY A 249 -27.93 33.06 2.64
C GLY A 249 -27.79 34.51 2.14
N LYS A 250 -26.61 35.12 2.23
CA LYS A 250 -26.35 36.50 1.79
C LYS A 250 -26.08 36.51 0.28
N ILE A 251 -26.68 37.44 -0.47
CA ILE A 251 -26.43 37.57 -1.93
C ILE A 251 -25.35 38.63 -2.14
N LEU A 252 -24.18 38.22 -2.62
CA LEU A 252 -23.04 39.10 -2.85
C LEU A 252 -23.10 39.70 -4.26
N ARG A 253 -23.55 40.96 -4.37
CA ARG A 253 -23.74 41.66 -5.65
C ARG A 253 -22.44 41.81 -6.47
N TYR A 254 -21.29 41.91 -5.81
CA TYR A 254 -20.00 42.03 -6.49
C TYR A 254 -19.65 40.76 -7.27
N GLN A 255 -19.92 39.56 -6.70
CA GLN A 255 -19.72 38.27 -7.37
C GLN A 255 -20.58 38.11 -8.64
N ILE A 256 -21.80 38.69 -8.64
CA ILE A 256 -22.67 38.71 -9.82
C ILE A 256 -22.08 39.62 -10.91
N LYS A 257 -21.60 40.80 -10.53
CA LYS A 257 -20.92 41.72 -11.47
C LYS A 257 -19.66 41.06 -12.06
N GLU A 258 -18.89 40.36 -11.23
CA GLU A 258 -17.71 39.60 -11.66
C GLU A 258 -18.09 38.50 -12.67
N ALA A 259 -19.13 37.70 -12.39
CA ALA A 259 -19.63 36.66 -13.28
C ALA A 259 -19.97 37.20 -14.69
N LEU A 260 -20.58 38.38 -14.76
CA LEU A 260 -20.94 39.04 -16.03
C LEU A 260 -19.72 39.57 -16.81
N THR A 261 -18.57 39.74 -16.16
CA THR A 261 -17.32 40.19 -16.79
C THR A 261 -16.32 39.07 -17.07
N ASP A 262 -16.59 37.85 -16.60
CA ASP A 262 -15.67 36.71 -16.66
C ASP A 262 -15.76 35.99 -18.03
N PRO A 263 -14.69 35.98 -18.86
CA PRO A 263 -14.71 35.34 -20.18
C PRO A 263 -15.13 33.86 -20.16
N LYS A 264 -14.86 33.15 -19.05
CA LYS A 264 -15.29 31.75 -18.87
C LYS A 264 -16.80 31.59 -18.96
N VAL A 265 -17.54 32.51 -18.36
CA VAL A 265 -19.02 32.43 -18.26
C VAL A 265 -19.65 32.50 -19.64
N PHE A 266 -19.08 33.29 -20.55
CA PHE A 266 -19.49 33.35 -21.96
C PHE A 266 -19.21 32.05 -22.72
N PHE A 267 -18.11 31.34 -22.43
CA PHE A 267 -17.84 30.03 -23.05
C PHE A 267 -18.77 28.93 -22.52
N ILE A 268 -19.07 28.90 -21.21
CA ILE A 268 -20.11 28.03 -20.63
C ILE A 268 -21.46 28.33 -21.27
N ALA A 269 -21.83 29.60 -21.38
CA ALA A 269 -23.07 30.06 -22.01
C ALA A 269 -23.21 29.56 -23.46
N GLY A 270 -22.17 29.70 -24.29
CA GLY A 270 -22.17 29.22 -25.67
C GLY A 270 -22.21 27.70 -25.80
N ALA A 271 -21.52 26.97 -24.91
CA ALA A 271 -21.58 25.51 -24.85
C ALA A 271 -22.97 25.01 -24.41
N ALA A 272 -23.57 25.63 -23.38
CA ALA A 272 -24.89 25.30 -22.86
C ALA A 272 -26.01 25.52 -23.88
N LEU A 273 -25.96 26.65 -24.61
CA LEU A 273 -26.88 26.93 -25.72
C LEU A 273 -26.77 25.86 -26.81
N SER A 274 -25.54 25.48 -27.17
CA SER A 274 -25.28 24.43 -28.17
C SER A 274 -25.81 23.05 -27.71
N LEU A 275 -25.63 22.70 -26.43
CA LEU A 275 -26.16 21.46 -25.84
C LEU A 275 -27.68 21.44 -25.80
N GLY A 276 -28.32 22.58 -25.54
CA GLY A 276 -29.76 22.73 -25.62
C GLY A 276 -30.28 22.45 -27.02
N ILE A 277 -29.63 22.99 -28.05
CA ILE A 277 -30.02 22.78 -29.46
C ILE A 277 -30.03 21.28 -29.82
N VAL A 278 -28.96 20.54 -29.48
CA VAL A 278 -28.88 19.09 -29.71
C VAL A 278 -29.96 18.34 -28.92
N ASN A 279 -30.11 18.66 -27.63
CA ASN A 279 -31.04 17.96 -26.76
C ASN A 279 -32.51 18.17 -27.17
N GLY A 280 -32.89 19.41 -27.50
CA GLY A 280 -34.27 19.78 -27.85
C GLY A 280 -34.76 19.13 -29.14
N ALA A 281 -33.89 19.02 -30.15
CA ALA A 281 -34.20 18.35 -31.41
C ALA A 281 -34.47 16.84 -31.24
N VAL A 282 -33.77 16.21 -30.30
CA VAL A 282 -33.75 14.76 -30.12
C VAL A 282 -34.83 14.29 -29.13
N GLN A 283 -34.83 14.83 -27.92
CA GLN A 283 -35.63 14.29 -26.80
C GLN A 283 -37.13 14.50 -27.00
N ASN A 284 -37.54 15.64 -27.57
CA ASN A 284 -38.95 15.98 -27.71
C ASN A 284 -39.63 15.30 -28.91
N PHE A 285 -38.86 14.76 -29.86
CA PHE A 285 -39.38 14.28 -31.14
C PHE A 285 -39.01 12.83 -31.50
N MET A 286 -38.29 12.09 -30.64
CA MET A 286 -37.83 10.72 -30.92
C MET A 286 -38.95 9.75 -31.36
N THR A 287 -40.11 9.78 -30.69
CA THR A 287 -41.31 9.01 -31.08
C THR A 287 -41.75 9.34 -32.51
N THR A 288 -41.89 10.63 -32.81
CA THR A 288 -42.33 11.15 -34.11
C THR A 288 -41.30 10.87 -35.21
N LEU A 289 -40.01 10.97 -34.90
CA LEU A 289 -38.91 10.67 -35.80
C LEU A 289 -38.93 9.18 -36.21
N LEU A 290 -39.09 8.27 -35.24
CA LEU A 290 -39.24 6.83 -35.53
C LEU A 290 -40.52 6.53 -36.33
N LYS A 291 -41.64 7.23 -36.08
CA LYS A 291 -42.83 7.12 -36.94
C LYS A 291 -42.54 7.59 -38.37
N SER A 292 -41.76 8.68 -38.55
CA SER A 292 -41.41 9.21 -39.87
C SER A 292 -40.55 8.25 -40.71
N PHE A 293 -39.80 7.34 -40.07
CA PHE A 293 -39.09 6.26 -40.75
C PHE A 293 -40.01 5.11 -41.23
N GLY A 294 -41.28 5.10 -40.82
CA GLY A 294 -42.28 4.10 -41.24
C GLY A 294 -42.65 3.05 -40.18
N TYR A 295 -42.27 3.24 -38.92
CA TYR A 295 -42.68 2.32 -37.83
C TYR A 295 -44.08 2.65 -37.29
N SER A 296 -44.80 1.62 -36.83
CA SER A 296 -46.11 1.77 -36.17
C SER A 296 -45.97 2.33 -34.75
N ASN A 297 -47.01 3.00 -34.24
CA ASN A 297 -47.02 3.65 -32.91
C ASN A 297 -46.43 2.79 -31.79
N VAL A 298 -46.79 1.49 -31.74
CA VAL A 298 -46.31 0.55 -30.71
C VAL A 298 -44.82 0.21 -30.91
N LYS A 299 -44.40 -0.09 -32.14
CA LYS A 299 -42.97 -0.36 -32.46
C LYS A 299 -42.08 0.86 -32.25
N SER A 300 -42.58 2.08 -32.50
CA SER A 300 -41.85 3.32 -32.22
C SER A 300 -41.58 3.51 -30.72
N VAL A 301 -42.43 2.99 -29.82
CA VAL A 301 -42.19 3.01 -28.37
C VAL A 301 -41.22 1.90 -27.96
N GLU A 302 -41.33 0.70 -28.54
CA GLU A 302 -40.41 -0.42 -28.32
C GLU A 302 -38.96 -0.06 -28.71
N TYR A 303 -38.75 0.53 -29.90
CA TYR A 303 -37.43 0.95 -30.36
C TYR A 303 -36.83 2.16 -29.61
N GLN A 304 -37.52 2.74 -28.62
CA GLN A 304 -36.90 3.70 -27.68
C GLN A 304 -36.21 3.02 -26.50
N MET A 305 -36.53 1.77 -26.15
CA MET A 305 -35.85 1.08 -25.04
C MET A 305 -34.32 0.98 -25.24
N PRO A 306 -33.79 0.62 -26.43
CA PRO A 306 -32.34 0.63 -26.65
C PRO A 306 -31.71 2.01 -26.52
N ALA A 307 -32.43 3.08 -26.90
CA ALA A 307 -31.96 4.46 -26.82
C ALA A 307 -31.56 4.85 -25.38
N GLY A 308 -32.31 4.35 -24.37
CA GLY A 308 -31.96 4.52 -22.96
C GLY A 308 -30.66 3.83 -22.56
N ALA A 309 -30.33 2.66 -23.14
CA ALA A 309 -29.04 1.99 -22.91
C ALA A 309 -27.87 2.75 -23.57
N PHE A 310 -28.09 3.29 -24.78
CA PHE A 310 -27.13 4.17 -25.46
C PHE A 310 -26.93 5.52 -24.74
N GLN A 311 -27.85 5.96 -23.89
CA GLN A 311 -27.59 7.06 -22.96
C GLN A 311 -26.83 6.60 -21.71
N LEU A 312 -27.29 5.52 -21.07
CA LEU A 312 -26.79 5.02 -19.79
C LEU A 312 -25.31 4.62 -19.85
N ILE A 313 -24.95 3.74 -20.78
CA ILE A 313 -23.62 3.11 -20.83
C ILE A 313 -22.52 4.16 -21.11
N PRO A 314 -22.63 5.05 -22.12
CA PRO A 314 -21.62 6.08 -22.36
C PRO A 314 -21.56 7.12 -21.26
N THR A 315 -22.70 7.57 -20.70
CA THR A 315 -22.71 8.56 -19.60
C THR A 315 -21.90 8.04 -18.41
N ILE A 316 -22.14 6.79 -18.01
CA ILE A 316 -21.36 6.10 -16.96
C ILE A 316 -19.91 5.92 -17.37
N GLY A 317 -19.65 5.40 -18.56
CA GLY A 317 -18.31 5.09 -19.06
C GLY A 317 -17.41 6.32 -19.08
N PHE A 318 -17.87 7.42 -19.66
CA PHE A 318 -17.15 8.69 -19.66
C PHE A 318 -17.04 9.29 -18.24
N GLY A 319 -18.02 9.14 -17.36
CA GLY A 319 -17.91 9.54 -15.95
C GLY A 319 -16.82 8.77 -15.18
N LEU A 320 -16.67 7.47 -15.46
CA LEU A 320 -15.64 6.61 -14.90
C LEU A 320 -14.26 6.94 -15.47
N LEU A 321 -14.15 7.09 -16.80
CA LEU A 321 -12.93 7.50 -17.49
C LEU A 321 -12.42 8.85 -16.98
N ASN A 322 -13.30 9.82 -16.71
CA ASN A 322 -12.92 11.12 -16.11
C ASN A 322 -12.45 11.04 -14.65
N SER A 323 -12.78 9.95 -13.95
CA SER A 323 -12.28 9.73 -12.59
C SER A 323 -10.85 9.19 -12.60
N TYR A 324 -10.55 8.27 -13.52
CA TYR A 324 -9.23 7.64 -13.66
C TYR A 324 -8.24 8.46 -14.53
N ILE A 325 -8.67 9.01 -15.66
CA ILE A 325 -7.80 9.67 -16.65
C ILE A 325 -7.71 11.18 -16.36
N PRO A 326 -6.52 11.74 -16.06
CA PRO A 326 -6.33 13.18 -15.91
C PRO A 326 -6.38 13.92 -17.26
N ASN A 327 -6.80 15.19 -17.26
CA ASN A 327 -7.02 16.02 -18.46
C ASN A 327 -8.08 15.53 -19.47
N PHE A 328 -8.89 14.51 -19.14
CA PHE A 328 -9.84 13.92 -20.09
C PHE A 328 -11.20 14.64 -20.20
N LEU A 329 -11.50 15.61 -19.32
CA LEU A 329 -12.84 16.22 -19.20
C LEU A 329 -13.28 16.94 -20.48
N ILE A 330 -12.44 17.82 -21.00
CA ILE A 330 -12.73 18.60 -22.22
C ILE A 330 -12.78 17.68 -23.44
N VAL A 331 -11.88 16.69 -23.51
CA VAL A 331 -11.88 15.67 -24.56
C VAL A 331 -13.18 14.84 -24.54
N SER A 332 -13.67 14.49 -23.35
CA SER A 332 -14.94 13.76 -23.17
C SER A 332 -16.17 14.57 -23.56
N ILE A 333 -16.19 15.88 -23.22
CA ILE A 333 -17.27 16.78 -23.65
C ILE A 333 -17.27 16.87 -25.18
N SER A 334 -16.10 17.06 -25.82
CA SER A 334 -15.98 17.06 -27.28
C SER A 334 -16.45 15.74 -27.92
N PHE A 335 -16.10 14.58 -27.37
CA PHE A 335 -16.64 13.29 -27.84
C PHE A 335 -18.17 13.19 -27.69
N GLY A 336 -18.72 13.71 -26.59
CA GLY A 336 -20.17 13.77 -26.35
C GLY A 336 -20.93 14.68 -27.32
N PHE A 337 -20.25 15.63 -28.00
CA PHE A 337 -20.81 16.37 -29.15
C PHE A 337 -20.63 15.62 -30.48
N LEU A 338 -19.47 14.99 -30.70
CA LEU A 338 -19.16 14.33 -31.98
C LEU A 338 -20.06 13.13 -32.29
N ILE A 339 -20.43 12.32 -31.29
CA ILE A 339 -21.23 11.10 -31.50
C ILE A 339 -22.68 11.43 -31.94
N PRO A 340 -23.42 12.33 -31.27
CA PRO A 340 -24.74 12.79 -31.76
C PRO A 340 -24.66 13.46 -33.13
N LEU A 341 -23.65 14.31 -33.38
CA LEU A 341 -23.44 14.97 -34.67
C LEU A 341 -23.30 13.95 -35.82
N ALA A 342 -22.51 12.89 -35.61
CA ALA A 342 -22.38 11.80 -36.59
C ALA A 342 -23.72 11.09 -36.85
N GLY A 343 -24.53 10.87 -35.82
CA GLY A 343 -25.89 10.34 -35.97
C GLY A 343 -26.84 11.29 -36.71
N MET A 344 -26.75 12.61 -36.51
CA MET A 344 -27.58 13.59 -37.21
C MET A 344 -27.22 13.67 -38.69
N ILE A 345 -25.92 13.66 -39.03
CA ILE A 345 -25.44 13.54 -40.40
C ILE A 345 -25.94 12.23 -41.04
N GLY A 346 -25.90 11.11 -40.30
CA GLY A 346 -26.48 9.84 -40.75
C GLY A 346 -27.97 9.93 -41.08
N ILE A 347 -28.78 10.54 -40.22
CA ILE A 347 -30.22 10.75 -40.46
C ILE A 347 -30.47 11.67 -41.67
N ALA A 348 -29.64 12.70 -41.88
CA ALA A 348 -29.79 13.64 -42.99
C ALA A 348 -29.36 13.07 -44.36
N THR A 349 -28.44 12.11 -44.38
CA THR A 349 -27.83 11.57 -45.63
C THR A 349 -28.35 10.21 -46.07
N ILE A 350 -28.87 9.38 -45.16
CA ILE A 350 -29.31 8.01 -45.48
C ILE A 350 -30.75 8.04 -46.02
N PRO A 351 -31.03 7.42 -47.18
CA PRO A 351 -32.40 7.37 -47.70
C PRO A 351 -33.31 6.46 -46.87
N LEU A 352 -34.59 6.84 -46.77
CA LEU A 352 -35.67 6.18 -46.00
C LEU A 352 -35.82 4.67 -46.21
N ARG A 353 -35.27 4.11 -47.30
CA ARG A 353 -35.22 2.67 -47.58
C ARG A 353 -34.43 1.87 -46.52
N HIS A 354 -33.46 2.49 -45.84
CA HIS A 354 -32.63 1.82 -44.83
C HIS A 354 -33.09 2.14 -43.39
N GLN A 355 -34.35 1.79 -43.09
CA GLN A 355 -35.02 2.09 -41.80
C GLN A 355 -34.21 1.70 -40.55
N LEU A 356 -33.55 0.54 -40.55
CA LEU A 356 -32.72 0.09 -39.43
C LEU A 356 -31.44 0.94 -39.24
N ALA A 357 -30.83 1.41 -40.33
CA ALA A 357 -29.65 2.29 -40.25
C ALA A 357 -30.04 3.67 -39.70
N LEU A 358 -31.17 4.23 -40.15
CA LEU A 358 -31.75 5.46 -39.60
C LEU A 358 -32.09 5.32 -38.10
N THR A 359 -32.58 4.15 -37.69
CA THR A 359 -32.88 3.84 -36.28
C THR A 359 -31.60 3.79 -35.45
N ALA A 360 -30.52 3.17 -35.95
CA ALA A 360 -29.23 3.15 -35.28
C ALA A 360 -28.62 4.55 -35.14
N CYS A 361 -28.72 5.40 -36.17
CA CYS A 361 -28.30 6.80 -36.11
C CYS A 361 -29.13 7.63 -35.11
N ALA A 362 -30.41 7.29 -34.91
CA ALA A 362 -31.25 7.89 -33.87
C ALA A 362 -30.82 7.43 -32.45
N TRP A 363 -30.36 6.20 -32.27
CA TRP A 363 -29.81 5.72 -30.99
C TRP A 363 -28.46 6.35 -30.60
N LEU A 364 -27.74 6.97 -31.53
CA LEU A 364 -26.54 7.76 -31.20
C LEU A 364 -26.87 9.13 -30.58
N GLN A 365 -28.11 9.61 -30.73
CA GLN A 365 -28.49 10.95 -30.26
C GLN A 365 -28.50 11.10 -28.73
N PRO A 366 -29.05 10.15 -27.93
CA PRO A 366 -29.03 10.24 -26.46
C PRO A 366 -27.63 10.25 -25.83
N VAL A 367 -26.57 9.92 -26.59
CA VAL A 367 -25.17 10.02 -26.14
C VAL A 367 -24.79 11.48 -25.80
N ALA A 368 -25.55 12.48 -26.30
CA ALA A 368 -25.42 13.89 -25.90
C ALA A 368 -25.47 14.10 -24.37
N GLY A 369 -26.11 13.19 -23.62
CA GLY A 369 -26.09 13.18 -22.15
C GLY A 369 -24.69 13.23 -21.54
N VAL A 370 -23.67 12.68 -22.22
CA VAL A 370 -22.25 12.75 -21.83
C VAL A 370 -21.78 14.20 -21.80
N ALA A 371 -22.03 14.98 -22.85
CA ALA A 371 -21.58 16.37 -22.93
C ALA A 371 -22.37 17.28 -21.97
N ILE A 372 -23.66 17.02 -21.79
CA ILE A 372 -24.52 17.73 -20.83
C ILE A 372 -23.97 17.59 -19.40
N ILE A 373 -23.80 16.35 -18.91
CA ILE A 373 -23.39 16.15 -17.51
C ILE A 373 -21.97 16.64 -17.21
N LEU A 374 -21.08 16.54 -18.19
CA LEU A 374 -19.70 16.97 -18.03
C LEU A 374 -19.56 18.51 -18.17
N SER A 375 -20.45 19.20 -18.89
CA SER A 375 -20.59 20.67 -18.81
C SER A 375 -20.98 21.11 -17.40
N TRP A 376 -22.02 20.50 -16.82
CA TRP A 376 -22.47 20.80 -15.45
C TRP A 376 -21.37 20.50 -14.41
N THR A 377 -20.60 19.43 -14.63
CA THR A 377 -19.40 19.11 -13.84
C THR A 377 -18.33 20.20 -13.95
N LEU A 378 -18.13 20.79 -15.14
CA LEU A 378 -17.18 21.87 -15.37
C LEU A 378 -17.53 23.11 -14.54
N VAL A 379 -18.81 23.50 -14.50
CA VAL A 379 -19.30 24.65 -13.71
C VAL A 379 -19.13 24.41 -12.21
N SER A 380 -19.59 23.25 -11.70
CA SER A 380 -19.46 22.87 -10.28
C SER A 380 -18.00 22.85 -9.78
N SER A 381 -17.05 22.49 -10.65
CA SER A 381 -15.65 22.28 -10.29
C SER A 381 -14.70 23.44 -10.61
N ASN A 382 -15.11 24.45 -11.40
CA ASN A 382 -14.23 25.53 -11.86
C ASN A 382 -14.69 26.96 -11.53
N ILE A 383 -15.86 27.15 -10.91
CA ILE A 383 -16.33 28.45 -10.43
C ILE A 383 -16.40 28.45 -8.90
N ALA A 384 -15.78 29.44 -8.27
CA ALA A 384 -15.79 29.68 -6.83
C ALA A 384 -16.59 30.94 -6.48
N GLY A 385 -16.95 31.07 -5.20
CA GLY A 385 -17.92 32.04 -4.73
C GLY A 385 -19.34 31.48 -4.85
N HIS A 386 -20.03 31.38 -3.73
CA HIS A 386 -21.35 30.74 -3.65
C HIS A 386 -22.38 31.49 -4.49
N THR A 387 -22.37 32.82 -4.46
CA THR A 387 -23.28 33.65 -5.27
C THR A 387 -22.89 33.61 -6.75
N LYS A 388 -21.58 33.64 -7.07
CA LYS A 388 -21.07 33.52 -8.46
C LYS A 388 -21.53 32.20 -9.10
N ARG A 389 -21.32 31.08 -8.41
CA ARG A 389 -21.70 29.73 -8.89
C ARG A 389 -23.21 29.58 -9.05
N MET A 390 -24.02 30.08 -8.11
CA MET A 390 -25.48 30.10 -8.21
C MET A 390 -25.96 30.87 -9.45
N PHE A 391 -25.34 32.02 -9.72
CA PHE A 391 -25.66 32.84 -10.89
C PHE A 391 -25.30 32.15 -12.20
N VAL A 392 -24.11 31.55 -12.31
CA VAL A 392 -23.68 30.85 -13.54
C VAL A 392 -24.46 29.56 -13.77
N ASN A 393 -24.82 28.79 -12.73
CA ASN A 393 -25.75 27.68 -12.85
C ASN A 393 -27.10 28.16 -13.45
N GLY A 394 -27.65 29.26 -12.94
CA GLY A 394 -28.89 29.85 -13.48
C GLY A 394 -28.77 30.23 -14.96
N LEU A 395 -27.66 30.86 -15.35
CA LEU A 395 -27.37 31.21 -16.74
C LEU A 395 -27.26 29.97 -17.64
N GLU A 396 -26.57 28.90 -17.18
CA GLU A 396 -26.42 27.65 -17.92
C GLU A 396 -27.79 27.01 -18.23
N PHE A 397 -28.68 26.92 -17.23
CA PHE A 397 -30.03 26.37 -17.44
C PHE A 397 -30.92 27.26 -18.33
N VAL A 398 -30.85 28.59 -18.20
CA VAL A 398 -31.59 29.52 -19.08
C VAL A 398 -31.17 29.35 -20.53
N LEU A 399 -29.87 29.29 -20.81
CA LEU A 399 -29.36 29.17 -22.17
C LEU A 399 -29.54 27.76 -22.75
N TYR A 400 -29.45 26.73 -21.92
CA TYR A 400 -29.81 25.36 -22.31
C TYR A 400 -31.30 25.25 -22.68
N ALA A 401 -32.20 25.84 -21.88
CA ALA A 401 -33.64 25.90 -22.20
C ALA A 401 -33.94 26.74 -23.44
N THR A 402 -33.20 27.84 -23.64
CA THR A 402 -33.25 28.65 -24.87
C THR A 402 -32.80 27.83 -26.09
N GLY A 403 -31.73 27.04 -25.94
CA GLY A 403 -31.21 26.17 -26.99
C GLY A 403 -32.22 25.09 -27.39
N ASN A 404 -32.91 24.49 -26.41
CA ASN A 404 -33.99 23.51 -26.65
C ASN A 404 -35.14 24.08 -27.51
N ILE A 405 -35.24 25.41 -27.67
CA ILE A 405 -36.30 26.10 -28.42
C ILE A 405 -35.80 26.59 -29.81
N ILE A 406 -34.56 27.05 -29.95
CA ILE A 406 -34.10 27.79 -31.14
C ILE A 406 -33.70 26.89 -32.34
N GLY A 407 -32.96 25.80 -32.12
CA GLY A 407 -32.60 24.83 -33.18
C GLY A 407 -31.41 25.19 -34.11
N VAL A 408 -30.81 24.12 -34.67
CA VAL A 408 -29.66 24.03 -35.61
C VAL A 408 -28.26 24.40 -35.08
N GLU A 409 -27.28 23.50 -35.28
CA GLU A 409 -25.94 23.49 -34.67
C GLU A 409 -24.83 24.26 -35.43
N SER A 410 -23.70 24.54 -34.75
CA SER A 410 -22.32 24.27 -35.24
C SER A 410 -21.14 24.74 -34.34
N ALA A 411 -21.36 25.25 -33.11
CA ALA A 411 -20.28 25.89 -32.32
C ALA A 411 -19.91 25.27 -30.95
N GLY A 412 -20.61 24.24 -30.46
CA GLY A 412 -20.42 23.71 -29.10
C GLY A 412 -19.01 23.20 -28.78
N ILE A 413 -18.39 22.49 -29.73
CA ILE A 413 -17.00 22.01 -29.61
C ILE A 413 -16.01 23.19 -29.55
N LEU A 414 -16.22 24.23 -30.37
CA LEU A 414 -15.37 25.42 -30.40
C LEU A 414 -15.36 26.13 -29.05
N PHE A 415 -16.54 26.40 -28.45
CA PHE A 415 -16.62 27.01 -27.12
C PHE A 415 -15.95 26.15 -26.04
N THR A 416 -16.14 24.83 -26.10
CA THR A 416 -15.53 23.87 -25.16
C THR A 416 -14.00 23.87 -25.25
N VAL A 417 -13.43 23.91 -26.47
CA VAL A 417 -11.98 23.95 -26.69
C VAL A 417 -11.38 25.31 -26.33
N LEU A 418 -12.04 26.42 -26.69
CA LEU A 418 -11.60 27.78 -26.32
C LEU A 418 -11.57 27.97 -24.81
N MET A 419 -12.59 27.48 -24.09
CA MET A 419 -12.60 27.42 -22.63
C MET A 419 -11.40 26.64 -22.08
N GLY A 420 -11.07 25.49 -22.68
CA GLY A 420 -9.92 24.68 -22.29
C GLY A 420 -8.60 25.42 -22.44
N LEU A 421 -8.39 26.06 -23.58
CA LEU A 421 -7.19 26.87 -23.85
C LEU A 421 -7.10 28.08 -22.91
N TRP A 422 -8.22 28.72 -22.59
CA TRP A 422 -8.29 29.83 -21.65
C TRP A 422 -7.87 29.38 -20.24
N MET A 423 -8.47 28.31 -19.70
CA MET A 423 -8.12 27.79 -18.37
C MET A 423 -6.66 27.31 -18.30
N TRP A 424 -6.12 26.80 -19.41
CA TRP A 424 -4.72 26.33 -19.48
C TRP A 424 -3.74 27.51 -19.44
N ARG A 425 -4.01 28.54 -20.23
CA ARG A 425 -3.26 29.80 -20.23
C ARG A 425 -3.32 30.47 -18.86
N GLU A 426 -4.49 30.51 -18.24
CA GLU A 426 -4.69 31.17 -16.95
C GLU A 426 -3.99 30.44 -15.80
N ASN A 427 -4.05 29.11 -15.76
CA ASN A 427 -3.25 28.33 -14.80
C ASN A 427 -1.75 28.59 -14.99
N ARG A 428 -1.24 28.55 -16.23
CA ARG A 428 0.18 28.88 -16.52
C ARG A 428 0.55 30.31 -16.10
N ARG A 429 -0.38 31.26 -16.16
CA ARG A 429 -0.17 32.64 -15.66
C ARG A 429 -0.07 32.67 -14.13
N ARG A 430 -0.92 31.93 -13.42
CA ARG A 430 -0.92 31.85 -11.96
C ARG A 430 0.28 31.06 -11.41
N ASP A 431 0.69 30.00 -12.10
CA ASP A 431 1.85 29.19 -11.72
C ASP A 431 3.17 30.00 -11.84
N ARG A 432 3.28 30.91 -12.82
CA ARG A 432 4.41 31.84 -12.95
C ARG A 432 4.48 32.94 -11.88
N ASN A 433 3.38 33.18 -11.15
CA ASN A 433 3.27 34.24 -10.16
C ASN A 433 3.22 33.68 -8.71
N ALA A 434 3.56 32.40 -8.53
CA ALA A 434 3.30 31.65 -7.29
C ALA A 434 4.33 31.88 -6.17
N GLY A 435 4.67 33.13 -5.85
CA GLY A 435 5.45 33.47 -4.66
C GLY A 435 4.57 33.64 -3.42
N GLN A 436 4.82 32.83 -2.38
CA GLN A 436 4.33 32.97 -0.99
C GLN A 436 2.94 33.61 -0.82
N GLN A 437 1.88 32.81 -0.99
CA GLN A 437 0.49 33.27 -0.77
C GLN A 437 -0.34 32.30 0.09
N PRO A 438 -1.38 32.80 0.78
CA PRO A 438 -2.00 32.11 1.92
C PRO A 438 -2.76 30.82 1.53
N LYS A 439 -3.02 30.00 2.56
CA LYS A 439 -3.69 28.69 2.47
C LYS A 439 -5.05 28.81 1.76
N GLY A 440 -5.13 28.40 0.49
CA GLY A 440 -6.31 28.59 -0.35
C GLY A 440 -7.64 27.98 0.15
N ALA A 441 -7.60 27.10 1.16
CA ALA A 441 -8.78 26.63 1.88
C ALA A 441 -9.46 27.76 2.67
N GLU A 442 -8.69 28.61 3.35
CA GLU A 442 -9.19 29.71 4.19
C GLU A 442 -9.92 30.77 3.34
N ALA A 443 -9.35 31.13 2.18
CA ALA A 443 -10.02 31.98 1.18
C ALA A 443 -11.32 31.35 0.64
N GLY A 444 -11.39 30.02 0.59
CA GLY A 444 -12.61 29.28 0.22
C GLY A 444 -13.70 29.30 1.30
N PHE A 445 -13.35 29.42 2.58
CA PHE A 445 -14.31 29.63 3.67
C PHE A 445 -14.81 31.08 3.70
N LEU A 446 -13.95 32.05 3.37
CA LEU A 446 -14.30 33.46 3.19
C LEU A 446 -15.14 33.77 1.92
N ASP A 447 -15.53 32.74 1.16
CA ASP A 447 -16.27 32.84 -0.10
C ASP A 447 -15.63 33.68 -1.22
N HIS A 448 -14.29 33.76 -1.25
CA HIS A 448 -13.57 34.43 -2.35
C HIS A 448 -13.83 33.72 -3.69
N THR A 449 -14.01 34.49 -4.77
CA THR A 449 -14.27 33.93 -6.11
C THR A 449 -13.03 33.28 -6.73
N ASP A 450 -13.19 32.59 -7.87
CA ASP A 450 -12.07 32.03 -8.64
C ASP A 450 -11.13 33.09 -9.24
N LEU A 451 -11.53 34.36 -9.31
CA LEU A 451 -10.66 35.48 -9.70
C LEU A 451 -9.98 36.15 -8.50
N GLU A 452 -10.65 36.23 -7.34
CA GLU A 452 -10.09 36.76 -6.09
C GLU A 452 -9.10 35.79 -5.43
N ASN A 453 -9.43 34.50 -5.39
CA ASN A 453 -8.59 33.46 -4.80
C ASN A 453 -7.44 33.09 -5.76
N GLN A 454 -6.28 33.71 -5.57
CA GLN A 454 -5.06 33.44 -6.34
C GLN A 454 -4.52 32.01 -6.17
N ALA A 455 -4.84 31.32 -5.06
CA ALA A 455 -4.51 29.92 -4.85
C ALA A 455 -5.45 28.96 -5.62
N PHE A 456 -6.62 29.44 -6.07
CA PHE A 456 -7.53 28.66 -6.89
C PHE A 456 -6.87 28.30 -8.24
N ARG A 457 -6.89 27.02 -8.59
CA ARG A 457 -6.45 26.49 -9.89
C ARG A 457 -7.64 25.87 -10.62
N TYR A 458 -7.82 26.25 -11.89
CA TYR A 458 -8.86 25.70 -12.75
C TYR A 458 -8.51 24.25 -13.10
N LYS A 459 -9.40 23.30 -12.83
CA LYS A 459 -9.18 21.89 -13.11
C LYS A 459 -9.45 21.55 -14.58
N LEU A 460 -8.43 21.82 -15.39
CA LEU A 460 -8.11 20.92 -16.50
C LEU A 460 -7.57 19.58 -16.01
N ARG A 461 -7.01 19.56 -14.78
CA ARG A 461 -6.44 18.40 -14.07
C ARG A 461 -5.13 17.87 -14.65
N ARG A 462 -4.05 18.67 -14.50
CA ARG A 462 -2.69 18.13 -14.28
C ARG A 462 -2.79 16.93 -13.30
N ARG A 463 -2.14 15.82 -13.68
CA ARG A 463 -1.87 14.62 -12.87
C ARG A 463 -1.56 15.03 -11.41
N LYS A 464 -2.13 14.36 -10.40
CA LYS A 464 -1.45 14.23 -9.09
C LYS A 464 -0.20 13.43 -9.41
N VAL A 465 0.88 14.12 -9.79
CA VAL A 465 2.14 13.44 -9.99
C VAL A 465 2.58 13.02 -8.61
N LYS A 466 2.99 11.76 -8.46
CA LYS A 466 3.77 11.40 -7.29
C LYS A 466 5.00 12.30 -7.36
N CYS A 467 5.10 13.27 -6.46
CA CYS A 467 6.39 13.82 -6.10
C CYS A 467 7.21 12.60 -5.67
N ASP A 468 8.30 12.34 -6.36
CA ASP A 468 9.32 11.38 -5.97
C ASP A 468 9.85 11.68 -4.55
N GLY A 469 9.81 12.95 -4.14
CA GLY A 469 10.22 13.45 -2.83
C GLY A 469 11.62 14.05 -2.85
N GLN A 470 12.30 14.06 -4.00
CA GLN A 470 13.67 14.54 -4.13
C GLN A 470 13.74 16.06 -3.95
N ARG A 471 14.55 16.50 -2.99
CA ARG A 471 14.87 17.91 -2.72
C ARG A 471 16.17 18.28 -3.45
N PRO A 472 16.35 19.53 -3.92
CA PRO A 472 15.46 20.69 -3.74
C PRO A 472 14.29 20.76 -4.73
N ALA A 473 14.28 19.96 -5.80
CA ALA A 473 13.16 19.93 -6.74
C ALA A 473 12.89 18.51 -7.23
N CYS A 474 11.62 18.11 -7.20
CA CYS A 474 11.20 16.78 -7.65
C CYS A 474 11.55 16.58 -9.13
N GLN A 475 11.86 15.37 -9.59
CA GLN A 475 12.27 15.12 -10.99
C GLN A 475 11.20 15.62 -11.97
N THR A 476 9.92 15.44 -11.63
CA THR A 476 8.77 16.00 -12.37
C THR A 476 8.75 17.53 -12.41
N CYS A 477 9.19 18.19 -11.35
CA CYS A 477 9.23 19.64 -11.19
C CYS A 477 10.40 20.21 -12.01
N GLN A 478 11.56 19.55 -11.91
CA GLN A 478 12.79 19.86 -12.63
C GLN A 478 12.63 19.71 -14.15
N THR A 479 12.01 18.62 -14.65
CA THR A 479 11.68 18.46 -16.08
C THR A 479 10.69 19.51 -16.60
N ARG A 480 9.97 20.21 -15.71
CA ARG A 480 8.99 21.26 -16.06
C ARG A 480 9.48 22.68 -15.85
N GLN A 481 10.62 22.87 -15.18
CA GLN A 481 11.08 24.17 -14.68
C GLN A 481 10.01 24.87 -13.79
N ASP A 482 9.27 24.08 -13.02
CA ASP A 482 8.31 24.56 -12.00
C ASP A 482 9.03 24.56 -10.62
N ASP A 483 8.93 25.65 -9.83
CA ASP A 483 9.50 25.72 -8.47
C ASP A 483 8.85 24.71 -7.52
N CYS A 484 9.67 24.08 -6.66
CA CYS A 484 9.25 22.97 -5.82
C CYS A 484 9.12 23.39 -4.34
N GLU A 485 7.93 23.81 -3.95
CA GLU A 485 7.65 24.24 -2.58
C GLU A 485 7.40 23.04 -1.65
N TYR A 486 8.17 22.97 -0.55
CA TYR A 486 7.96 22.03 0.54
C TYR A 486 7.42 22.78 1.77
N PRO A 487 6.48 22.21 2.55
CA PRO A 487 6.03 22.85 3.78
C PRO A 487 7.23 23.07 4.71
N ALA A 488 7.34 24.29 5.23
CA ALA A 488 8.48 24.72 6.03
C ALA A 488 8.67 23.82 7.27
N THR A 489 9.94 23.60 7.59
CA THR A 489 10.42 22.89 8.76
C THR A 489 9.73 23.34 10.05
N LEU A 490 9.08 22.42 10.74
CA LEU A 490 9.06 22.45 12.19
C LEU A 490 10.51 22.24 12.66
N LEU A 491 11.11 23.29 13.20
CA LEU A 491 12.45 23.25 13.77
C LEU A 491 12.47 22.38 15.05
N PRO A 492 13.64 21.82 15.42
CA PRO A 492 13.74 20.91 16.56
C PRO A 492 13.71 21.68 17.88
N GLY A 493 12.85 21.25 18.81
CA GLY A 493 12.82 21.75 20.18
C GLY A 493 11.42 21.94 20.72
N GLY A 494 10.99 21.03 21.60
CA GLY A 494 9.70 21.08 22.30
C GLY A 494 8.55 20.43 21.51
N TYR A 495 8.11 19.25 21.97
CA TYR A 495 6.90 19.11 22.77
C TYR A 495 6.90 17.74 23.48
N SER A 496 6.06 17.60 24.50
CA SER A 496 5.99 16.43 25.38
C SER A 496 5.51 15.16 24.67
N ILE A 497 5.98 14.02 25.17
CA ILE A 497 5.57 12.68 24.73
C ILE A 497 4.17 12.39 25.30
N ASP A 498 3.12 12.72 24.56
CA ASP A 498 1.78 12.18 24.81
C ASP A 498 1.60 10.86 24.04
N ILE A 499 1.54 9.78 24.81
CA ILE A 499 1.49 8.40 24.33
C ILE A 499 0.07 8.12 23.82
N MET A 500 -0.12 8.00 22.50
CA MET A 500 -1.40 7.57 21.95
C MET A 500 -1.69 6.11 22.35
N THR A 501 -2.73 5.95 23.15
CA THR A 501 -3.33 4.67 23.52
C THR A 501 -3.76 3.87 22.29
N PHE A 502 -3.25 2.65 22.18
CA PHE A 502 -3.80 1.65 21.25
C PHE A 502 -5.16 1.18 21.76
N GLY A 503 -6.18 1.15 20.89
CA GLY A 503 -7.37 0.35 21.13
C GLY A 503 -8.68 0.85 20.52
N SER A 504 -9.30 0.01 19.69
CA SER A 504 -10.65 -0.49 19.99
C SER A 504 -10.87 -1.86 19.31
N PRO A 505 -11.76 -2.72 19.82
CA PRO A 505 -11.82 -4.12 19.40
C PRO A 505 -12.80 -4.37 18.23
N PHE A 506 -12.36 -5.15 17.24
CA PHE A 506 -13.26 -5.70 16.21
C PHE A 506 -14.31 -6.65 16.83
N PRO A 507 -15.55 -6.65 16.31
CA PRO A 507 -16.67 -7.37 16.91
C PRO A 507 -16.51 -8.90 16.85
N GLN A 508 -17.08 -9.57 17.85
CA GLN A 508 -17.14 -11.04 17.92
C GLN A 508 -17.94 -11.60 16.74
N GLN A 509 -17.30 -12.41 15.89
CA GLN A 509 -18.00 -13.28 14.95
C GLN A 509 -18.25 -14.65 15.58
N SER A 510 -19.51 -15.10 15.44
CA SER A 510 -20.05 -16.34 15.97
C SER A 510 -19.37 -17.60 15.41
N ARG A 511 -19.25 -18.64 16.24
CA ARG A 511 -18.84 -20.00 15.83
C ARG A 511 -19.82 -20.58 14.81
N PRO A 512 -19.35 -21.25 13.74
CA PRO A 512 -20.08 -22.35 13.12
C PRO A 512 -20.16 -23.53 14.10
N ALA A 513 -21.30 -24.24 14.10
CA ALA A 513 -21.51 -25.38 14.99
C ALA A 513 -20.72 -26.62 14.54
N HIS A 514 -20.35 -27.48 15.49
CA HIS A 514 -19.89 -28.83 15.17
C HIS A 514 -21.03 -29.65 14.55
N SER A 515 -20.82 -30.20 13.36
CA SER A 515 -21.53 -31.38 12.87
C SER A 515 -20.52 -32.53 12.77
N GLY A 516 -20.52 -33.42 13.76
CA GLY A 516 -19.70 -34.62 13.70
C GLY A 516 -20.27 -35.60 12.68
N ARG A 517 -19.40 -36.21 11.87
CA ARG A 517 -19.72 -37.43 11.12
C ARG A 517 -18.56 -38.41 11.30
N ARG A 518 -18.85 -39.53 11.96
CA ARG A 518 -18.00 -40.72 11.92
C ARG A 518 -18.29 -41.45 10.62
N GLU A 519 -17.25 -41.80 9.88
CA GLU A 519 -17.27 -42.90 8.92
C GLU A 519 -15.91 -43.63 9.07
N GLY A 520 -15.97 -44.97 9.22
CA GLY A 520 -14.81 -45.84 8.95
C GLY A 520 -14.66 -46.02 7.43
N THR A 521 -13.70 -46.79 6.92
CA THR A 521 -13.11 -48.02 7.47
C THR A 521 -11.72 -48.30 6.89
N ASP A 522 -10.96 -49.15 7.60
CA ASP A 522 -9.93 -50.09 7.12
C ASP A 522 -8.86 -49.67 6.10
N SER A 523 -7.61 -49.76 6.56
CA SER A 523 -6.70 -50.77 5.97
C SER A 523 -5.65 -51.22 6.99
N ASP A 524 -5.56 -52.52 7.25
CA ASP A 524 -4.53 -53.13 8.10
C ASP A 524 -3.10 -52.86 7.58
N ARG A 525 -2.24 -52.39 8.48
CA ARG A 525 -0.80 -52.74 8.49
C ARG A 525 -0.34 -52.93 9.92
N PRO A 526 0.47 -53.96 10.24
CA PRO A 526 0.92 -54.21 11.60
C PRO A 526 1.80 -53.05 12.09
N ARG A 527 1.31 -52.32 13.10
CA ARG A 527 2.10 -51.31 13.80
C ARG A 527 3.28 -51.98 14.50
N ALA A 528 4.45 -51.93 13.86
CA ALA A 528 5.70 -52.31 14.50
C ALA A 528 5.86 -51.49 15.79
N ARG A 529 5.98 -52.17 16.93
CA ARG A 529 6.35 -51.51 18.19
C ARG A 529 7.74 -50.91 18.01
N VAL A 530 7.83 -49.59 17.96
CA VAL A 530 9.12 -48.89 17.93
C VAL A 530 9.90 -49.30 19.18
N ARG A 531 11.10 -49.82 18.94
CA ARG A 531 12.02 -50.31 19.94
C ARG A 531 12.56 -49.10 20.72
N ARG A 532 12.76 -49.26 22.04
CA ARG A 532 13.36 -48.20 22.87
C ARG A 532 14.87 -48.15 22.60
N ASP A 533 15.24 -47.51 21.50
CA ASP A 533 16.62 -47.44 21.05
C ASP A 533 17.30 -46.21 21.67
N GLY A 534 18.34 -46.43 22.48
CA GLY A 534 19.06 -45.37 23.19
C GLY A 534 19.65 -44.28 22.28
N PHE A 535 19.75 -44.55 20.98
CA PHE A 535 20.14 -43.58 19.96
C PHE A 535 19.16 -42.39 19.84
N GLN A 536 17.85 -42.59 20.02
CA GLN A 536 16.90 -41.47 20.04
C GLN A 536 17.12 -40.57 21.26
N GLN A 537 17.52 -41.14 22.40
CA GLN A 537 17.87 -40.38 23.60
C GLN A 537 19.17 -39.58 23.39
N ARG A 538 20.17 -40.18 22.73
CA ARG A 538 21.40 -39.47 22.33
C ARG A 538 21.12 -38.27 21.42
N LEU A 539 20.24 -38.41 20.43
CA LEU A 539 19.78 -37.30 19.57
C LEU A 539 19.07 -36.20 20.38
N LEU A 540 18.28 -36.56 21.40
CA LEU A 540 17.67 -35.58 22.30
C LEU A 540 18.69 -34.86 23.19
N GLU A 541 19.70 -35.56 23.70
CA GLU A 541 20.78 -34.94 24.48
C GLU A 541 21.57 -33.92 23.66
N VAL A 542 21.82 -34.22 22.38
CA VAL A 542 22.36 -33.25 21.41
C VAL A 542 21.41 -32.05 21.27
N PHE A 543 20.12 -32.27 21.00
CA PHE A 543 19.13 -31.18 20.87
C PHE A 543 19.09 -30.23 22.08
N TRP A 544 19.08 -30.79 23.30
CA TRP A 544 19.04 -30.02 24.54
C TRP A 544 20.32 -29.21 24.79
N SER A 545 21.46 -29.69 24.31
CA SER A 545 22.76 -29.04 24.50
C SER A 545 23.14 -28.03 23.40
N THR A 546 22.68 -28.23 22.16
CA THR A 546 23.04 -27.36 21.02
C THR A 546 21.95 -26.36 20.64
N HIS A 547 20.68 -26.76 20.59
CA HIS A 547 19.60 -25.94 20.00
C HIS A 547 18.55 -25.44 20.98
N HIS A 548 18.25 -26.14 22.07
CA HIS A 548 17.08 -25.82 22.89
C HIS A 548 17.06 -24.39 23.44
N SER A 549 18.20 -23.85 23.84
CA SER A 549 18.31 -22.46 24.33
C SER A 549 18.48 -21.40 23.22
N VAL A 550 18.42 -21.84 21.95
CA VAL A 550 18.64 -21.08 20.71
C VAL A 550 17.35 -21.08 19.87
N GLU A 551 17.24 -20.15 18.91
CA GLU A 551 16.16 -20.10 17.91
C GLU A 551 14.71 -20.20 18.44
N LEU A 552 14.52 -20.03 19.75
CA LEU A 552 13.28 -20.36 20.48
C LEU A 552 12.80 -21.82 20.38
N CYS A 553 13.70 -22.78 20.15
CA CYS A 553 13.44 -24.20 20.44
C CYS A 553 12.97 -24.45 21.89
N ALA A 554 13.25 -23.50 22.80
CA ALA A 554 12.69 -23.36 24.14
C ALA A 554 11.14 -23.27 24.20
N CYS A 555 10.44 -23.23 23.06
CA CYS A 555 9.01 -23.50 23.00
C CYS A 555 8.65 -24.95 23.38
N ILE A 556 9.56 -25.90 23.20
CA ILE A 556 9.40 -27.26 23.70
C ILE A 556 9.68 -27.27 25.20
N HIS A 557 8.69 -27.70 25.98
CA HIS A 557 8.83 -27.88 27.42
C HIS A 557 9.56 -29.20 27.71
N ARG A 558 10.88 -29.13 27.91
CA ARG A 558 11.76 -30.31 28.08
C ARG A 558 11.20 -31.38 29.05
N PRO A 559 10.79 -31.07 30.30
CA PRO A 559 10.26 -32.09 31.22
C PRO A 559 8.98 -32.77 30.75
N SER A 560 8.09 -32.06 30.04
CA SER A 560 6.90 -32.68 29.44
C SER A 560 7.27 -33.53 28.24
N PHE A 561 8.16 -33.04 27.38
CA PHE A 561 8.52 -33.74 26.17
C PHE A 561 9.32 -35.02 26.47
N GLU A 562 10.24 -35.02 27.43
CA GLU A 562 10.94 -36.22 27.89
C GLU A 562 10.00 -37.32 28.44
N THR A 563 8.76 -36.96 28.87
CA THR A 563 7.71 -37.94 29.21
C THR A 563 6.78 -38.30 28.04
N GLU A 564 6.54 -37.36 27.12
CA GLU A 564 5.51 -37.44 26.05
C GLU A 564 6.11 -37.87 24.67
N TYR A 565 7.44 -37.91 24.50
CA TYR A 565 8.07 -38.06 23.17
C TYR A 565 7.79 -39.38 22.44
N SER A 566 7.47 -40.44 23.19
CA SER A 566 7.13 -41.76 22.64
C SER A 566 5.66 -41.89 22.21
N GLU A 567 4.85 -40.85 22.42
CA GLU A 567 3.44 -40.82 22.01
C GLU A 567 3.31 -40.53 20.49
N PRO A 568 2.32 -41.14 19.80
CA PRO A 568 2.16 -40.99 18.36
C PRO A 568 1.86 -39.53 17.92
N GLU A 569 1.31 -38.70 18.81
CA GLU A 569 1.08 -37.27 18.53
C GLU A 569 2.38 -36.46 18.42
N ASN A 570 3.48 -36.97 19.00
CA ASN A 570 4.79 -36.33 19.01
C ASN A 570 5.79 -36.97 18.03
N GLU A 571 5.41 -38.01 17.28
CA GLU A 571 6.29 -38.71 16.34
C GLU A 571 6.87 -37.77 15.26
N PHE A 572 6.05 -36.85 14.72
CA PHE A 572 6.50 -35.82 13.79
C PHE A 572 7.53 -34.87 14.43
N LEU A 573 7.28 -34.44 15.67
CA LEU A 573 8.19 -33.55 16.41
C LEU A 573 9.52 -34.25 16.72
N MET A 574 9.49 -35.54 17.07
CA MET A 574 10.69 -36.36 17.22
C MET A 574 11.48 -36.50 15.91
N CYS A 575 10.82 -36.79 14.77
CA CYS A 575 11.51 -36.84 13.48
C CYS A 575 12.18 -35.49 13.12
N ALA A 576 11.51 -34.36 13.37
CA ALA A 576 12.08 -33.03 13.15
C ALA A 576 13.31 -32.79 14.05
N ILE A 577 13.22 -33.08 15.35
CA ILE A 577 14.33 -32.94 16.31
C ILE A 577 15.51 -33.83 15.93
N SER A 578 15.26 -35.10 15.57
CA SER A 578 16.28 -36.04 15.10
C SER A 578 16.97 -35.54 13.82
N SER A 579 16.22 -34.96 12.88
CA SER A 579 16.79 -34.42 11.63
C SER A 579 17.75 -33.26 11.86
N LEU A 580 17.47 -32.41 12.86
CA LEU A 580 18.32 -31.28 13.24
C LEU A 580 19.54 -31.75 14.04
N SER A 581 19.33 -32.64 15.02
CA SER A 581 20.39 -33.10 15.93
C SER A 581 21.40 -34.01 15.25
N ALA A 582 20.98 -34.79 14.24
CA ALA A 582 21.87 -35.65 13.46
C ALA A 582 22.99 -34.87 12.73
N ILE A 583 22.85 -33.55 12.55
CA ILE A 583 23.88 -32.68 11.94
C ILE A 583 25.15 -32.59 12.81
N TYR A 584 25.05 -32.87 14.12
CA TYR A 584 26.16 -32.75 15.09
C TYR A 584 26.75 -34.10 15.49
N LEU A 585 26.32 -35.20 14.86
CA LEU A 585 26.92 -36.52 15.07
C LEU A 585 28.19 -36.67 14.21
N SER A 586 29.15 -37.45 14.69
CA SER A 586 30.23 -37.91 13.81
C SER A 586 29.73 -38.99 12.85
N ASP A 587 30.36 -39.12 11.68
CA ASP A 587 29.99 -40.17 10.73
C ASP A 587 30.17 -41.59 11.30
N ASP A 588 31.08 -41.78 12.27
CA ASP A 588 31.27 -43.05 12.96
C ASP A 588 30.12 -43.35 13.94
N GLU A 589 29.67 -42.32 14.67
CA GLU A 589 28.49 -42.40 15.55
C GLU A 589 27.19 -42.63 14.75
N ALA A 590 27.08 -42.09 13.52
CA ALA A 590 25.98 -42.40 12.61
C ALA A 590 26.05 -43.85 12.09
N ARG A 591 27.20 -44.29 11.55
CA ARG A 591 27.41 -45.64 11.01
C ARG A 591 27.12 -46.73 12.02
N THR A 592 27.64 -46.59 13.24
CA THR A 592 27.51 -47.59 14.32
C THR A 592 26.06 -47.78 14.80
N HIS A 593 25.21 -46.76 14.69
CA HIS A 593 23.85 -46.81 15.21
C HIS A 593 22.76 -47.12 14.15
N THR A 594 22.93 -46.74 12.89
CA THR A 594 21.88 -46.93 11.87
C THR A 594 22.33 -47.64 10.59
N GLY A 595 23.64 -47.84 10.38
CA GLY A 595 24.18 -48.37 9.13
C GLY A 595 24.16 -47.38 7.96
N GLU A 596 23.76 -46.12 8.20
CA GLU A 596 23.91 -45.01 7.25
C GLU A 596 25.39 -44.64 7.11
N THR A 597 25.84 -44.28 5.90
CA THR A 597 27.26 -44.03 5.64
C THR A 597 27.81 -42.74 6.27
N THR A 598 26.94 -41.74 6.45
CA THR A 598 27.27 -40.40 6.97
C THR A 598 26.15 -39.81 7.84
N ALA A 599 26.51 -38.91 8.74
CA ALA A 599 25.58 -38.13 9.58
C ALA A 599 24.65 -37.23 8.74
N ALA A 600 25.15 -36.71 7.61
CA ALA A 600 24.36 -35.91 6.67
C ALA A 600 23.26 -36.73 5.95
N SER A 601 23.51 -38.00 5.61
CA SER A 601 22.49 -38.93 5.09
C SER A 601 21.40 -39.15 6.14
N LEU A 602 21.81 -39.49 7.38
CA LEU A 602 20.89 -39.72 8.49
C LEU A 602 20.00 -38.51 8.81
N SER A 603 20.57 -37.29 8.84
CA SER A 603 19.80 -36.04 8.97
C SER A 603 18.74 -35.89 7.88
N SER A 604 19.09 -36.25 6.64
CA SER A 604 18.22 -36.10 5.48
C SER A 604 17.10 -37.14 5.47
N SER A 605 17.38 -38.39 5.85
CA SER A 605 16.40 -39.46 6.04
C SER A 605 15.33 -39.09 7.09
N TYR A 606 15.74 -38.57 8.26
CA TYR A 606 14.79 -38.06 9.26
C TYR A 606 14.00 -36.84 8.75
N ALA A 607 14.64 -35.95 7.97
CA ALA A 607 13.95 -34.81 7.38
C ALA A 607 12.87 -35.25 6.38
N GLU A 608 13.14 -36.23 5.52
CA GLU A 608 12.14 -36.76 4.57
C GLU A 608 10.91 -37.34 5.27
N ARG A 609 11.11 -38.14 6.32
CA ARG A 609 10.01 -38.64 7.15
C ARG A 609 9.23 -37.51 7.85
N ALA A 610 9.93 -36.47 8.32
CA ALA A 610 9.28 -35.28 8.87
C ALA A 610 8.45 -34.51 7.80
N ARG A 611 8.91 -34.47 6.54
CA ARG A 611 8.16 -33.87 5.42
C ARG A 611 6.89 -34.67 5.07
N GLU A 612 6.93 -36.00 5.16
CA GLU A 612 5.74 -36.85 5.00
C GLU A 612 4.69 -36.57 6.09
N PHE A 613 5.12 -36.48 7.35
CA PHE A 613 4.25 -36.06 8.45
C PHE A 613 3.70 -34.64 8.27
N SER A 614 4.51 -33.68 7.81
CA SER A 614 4.06 -32.30 7.54
C SER A 614 2.94 -32.25 6.48
N ARG A 615 3.04 -33.07 5.43
CA ARG A 615 1.99 -33.18 4.39
C ARG A 615 0.69 -33.76 4.96
N THR A 616 0.78 -34.90 5.65
CA THR A 616 -0.38 -35.64 6.16
C THR A 616 -1.09 -34.95 7.34
N THR A 617 -0.38 -34.16 8.15
CA THR A 617 -0.95 -33.42 9.30
C THR A 617 -1.33 -31.97 8.99
N SER A 618 -1.16 -31.52 7.74
CA SER A 618 -1.33 -30.12 7.33
C SER A 618 -2.70 -29.51 7.67
N ASP A 619 -3.78 -30.28 7.57
CA ASP A 619 -5.16 -29.84 7.86
C ASP A 619 -5.51 -29.81 9.36
N ASN A 620 -4.71 -30.44 10.23
CA ASN A 620 -4.99 -30.61 11.65
C ASN A 620 -3.89 -29.94 12.51
N PRO A 621 -3.92 -28.60 12.66
CA PRO A 621 -2.89 -27.87 13.40
C PRO A 621 -2.96 -28.14 14.91
N THR A 622 -1.83 -28.56 15.49
CA THR A 622 -1.62 -28.75 16.92
C THR A 622 -0.33 -28.01 17.35
N ILE A 623 -0.08 -27.92 18.66
CA ILE A 623 1.15 -27.27 19.14
C ILE A 623 2.39 -28.07 18.70
N SER A 624 2.35 -29.40 18.78
CA SER A 624 3.45 -30.27 18.32
C SER A 624 3.67 -30.19 16.81
N THR A 625 2.62 -30.11 15.97
CA THR A 625 2.81 -29.98 14.50
C THR A 625 3.34 -28.60 14.09
N ILE A 626 3.01 -27.53 14.83
CA ILE A 626 3.63 -26.21 14.64
C ILE A 626 5.11 -26.25 15.03
N GLN A 627 5.44 -26.80 16.20
CA GLN A 627 6.83 -26.93 16.69
C GLN A 627 7.70 -27.77 15.75
N ALA A 628 7.16 -28.88 15.23
CA ALA A 628 7.87 -29.76 14.30
C ALA A 628 8.19 -29.06 12.97
N ASN A 629 7.24 -28.29 12.42
CA ASN A 629 7.46 -27.50 11.21
C ASN A 629 8.47 -26.36 11.41
N LEU A 630 8.55 -25.74 12.59
CA LEU A 630 9.59 -24.75 12.91
C LEU A 630 10.99 -25.38 12.89
N ILE A 631 11.15 -26.54 13.53
CA ILE A 631 12.44 -27.26 13.63
C ILE A 631 12.87 -27.81 12.27
N LEU A 632 11.95 -28.41 11.51
CA LEU A 632 12.21 -28.84 10.13
C LEU A 632 12.61 -27.67 9.24
N GLY A 633 11.93 -26.52 9.40
CA GLY A 633 12.25 -25.29 8.68
C GLY A 633 13.64 -24.74 9.02
N LEU A 634 13.99 -24.70 10.31
CA LEU A 634 15.33 -24.32 10.79
C LEU A 634 16.41 -25.26 10.22
N ARG A 635 16.20 -26.58 10.31
CA ARG A 635 17.11 -27.60 9.75
C ARG A 635 17.37 -27.36 8.26
N ASP A 636 16.31 -27.14 7.47
CA ASP A 636 16.44 -26.92 6.04
C ASP A 636 17.10 -25.57 5.71
N LEU A 637 16.94 -24.52 6.53
CA LEU A 637 17.73 -23.28 6.41
C LEU A 637 19.23 -23.53 6.67
N LEU A 638 19.59 -24.22 7.76
CA LEU A 638 20.99 -24.52 8.11
C LEU A 638 21.70 -25.39 7.06
N GLN A 639 20.96 -26.27 6.39
CA GLN A 639 21.43 -27.13 5.30
C GLN A 639 21.29 -26.49 3.91
N ARG A 640 21.26 -25.14 3.82
CA ARG A 640 21.22 -24.34 2.58
C ARG A 640 20.00 -24.60 1.67
N SER A 641 18.95 -25.26 2.17
CA SER A 641 17.68 -25.51 1.46
C SER A 641 16.67 -24.38 1.73
N ILE A 642 17.01 -23.17 1.30
CA ILE A 642 16.38 -21.89 1.70
C ILE A 642 14.87 -21.87 1.43
N SER A 643 14.46 -22.24 0.22
CA SER A 643 13.04 -22.27 -0.17
C SER A 643 12.25 -23.34 0.60
N SER A 644 12.85 -24.48 0.92
CA SER A 644 12.23 -25.51 1.76
C SER A 644 12.03 -25.01 3.19
N GLY A 645 13.10 -24.46 3.79
CA GLY A 645 13.08 -23.88 5.14
C GLY A 645 12.03 -22.79 5.30
N TRP A 646 12.00 -21.81 4.39
CA TRP A 646 11.00 -20.74 4.36
C TRP A 646 9.56 -21.29 4.23
N MET A 647 9.34 -22.33 3.42
CA MET A 647 8.02 -22.93 3.28
C MET A 647 7.56 -23.62 4.56
N TYR A 648 8.38 -24.42 5.24
CA TYR A 648 7.97 -25.09 6.50
C TYR A 648 7.76 -24.09 7.65
N ILE A 649 8.57 -23.04 7.74
CA ILE A 649 8.30 -21.90 8.63
C ILE A 649 6.95 -21.27 8.29
N GLY A 650 6.66 -21.02 7.01
CA GLY A 650 5.37 -20.54 6.53
C GLY A 650 4.17 -21.46 6.86
N HIS A 651 4.34 -22.78 6.86
CA HIS A 651 3.32 -23.73 7.33
C HIS A 651 3.06 -23.54 8.82
N SER A 652 4.11 -23.49 9.65
CA SER A 652 3.97 -23.25 11.10
C SER A 652 3.24 -21.93 11.41
N ILE A 653 3.53 -20.86 10.66
CA ILE A 653 2.88 -19.55 10.80
C ILE A 653 1.39 -19.66 10.45
N ARG A 654 1.04 -20.26 9.32
CA ARG A 654 -0.36 -20.46 8.91
C ARG A 654 -1.14 -21.31 9.92
N MET A 655 -0.54 -22.40 10.42
CA MET A 655 -1.10 -23.24 11.49
C MET A 655 -1.32 -22.44 12.79
N SER A 656 -0.35 -21.62 13.21
CA SER A 656 -0.47 -20.77 14.41
C SER A 656 -1.60 -19.73 14.29
N GLN A 657 -1.83 -19.22 13.08
CA GLN A 657 -2.91 -18.28 12.77
C GLN A 657 -4.27 -18.99 12.76
N ALA A 658 -4.35 -20.21 12.21
CA ALA A 658 -5.55 -21.06 12.25
C ALA A 658 -5.95 -21.41 13.70
N MET A 659 -4.98 -21.78 14.55
CA MET A 659 -5.16 -21.96 15.99
C MET A 659 -5.37 -20.65 16.77
N ARG A 660 -5.25 -19.49 16.11
CA ARG A 660 -5.39 -18.13 16.66
C ARG A 660 -4.45 -17.83 17.85
N LEU A 661 -3.25 -18.40 17.86
CA LEU A 661 -2.33 -18.33 19.01
C LEU A 661 -1.95 -16.89 19.41
N ARG A 662 -2.05 -15.91 18.51
CA ARG A 662 -1.79 -14.47 18.75
C ARG A 662 -2.61 -13.79 19.86
N ARG A 663 -3.55 -14.51 20.51
CA ARG A 663 -4.40 -14.06 21.63
C ARG A 663 -4.70 -15.20 22.61
N GLU A 664 -4.69 -14.89 23.90
CA GLU A 664 -5.11 -15.82 24.95
C GLU A 664 -6.64 -15.88 25.10
N PHE A 665 -7.31 -16.65 24.25
CA PHE A 665 -8.76 -16.86 24.36
C PHE A 665 -9.17 -17.85 25.46
N ASN A 666 -8.30 -18.80 25.81
CA ASN A 666 -8.67 -19.98 26.60
C ASN A 666 -8.21 -19.86 28.07
N GLN A 667 -8.94 -19.09 28.88
CA GLN A 667 -8.66 -18.93 30.31
C GLN A 667 -8.69 -20.25 31.11
N ARG A 668 -9.42 -21.27 30.63
CA ARG A 668 -9.58 -22.60 31.26
C ARG A 668 -8.34 -23.51 31.18
N LEU A 669 -7.32 -23.17 30.39
CA LEU A 669 -6.10 -23.98 30.29
C LEU A 669 -5.22 -23.79 31.53
N ARG A 670 -4.48 -24.84 31.92
CA ARG A 670 -3.47 -24.76 32.99
C ARG A 670 -2.37 -23.75 32.62
N PRO A 671 -1.73 -23.07 33.58
CA PRO A 671 -0.69 -22.07 33.30
C PRO A 671 0.44 -22.58 32.38
N ARG A 672 0.96 -23.80 32.63
CA ARG A 672 1.94 -24.48 31.77
C ARG A 672 1.52 -24.56 30.29
N GLU A 673 0.26 -24.91 30.03
CA GLU A 673 -0.27 -25.04 28.66
C GLU A 673 -0.55 -23.67 28.00
N LYS A 674 -0.89 -22.65 28.79
CA LYS A 674 -0.90 -21.25 28.32
C LYS A 674 0.53 -20.81 27.90
N GLU A 675 1.55 -21.14 28.68
CA GLU A 675 2.95 -20.81 28.38
C GLU A 675 3.50 -21.59 27.17
N ARG A 676 3.25 -22.92 27.05
CA ARG A 676 3.58 -23.70 25.83
C ARG A 676 3.07 -23.00 24.58
N ARG A 677 1.81 -22.55 24.59
CA ARG A 677 1.19 -21.80 23.47
C ARG A 677 1.84 -20.44 23.22
N ARG A 678 2.16 -19.69 24.27
CA ARG A 678 2.87 -18.41 24.16
C ARG A 678 4.23 -18.60 23.50
N ARG A 679 5.06 -19.49 24.03
CA ARG A 679 6.42 -19.73 23.52
C ARG A 679 6.42 -20.21 22.08
N THR A 680 5.50 -21.11 21.70
CA THR A 680 5.34 -21.56 20.30
C THR A 680 4.98 -20.42 19.35
N PHE A 681 4.08 -19.50 19.75
CA PHE A 681 3.78 -18.34 18.92
C PHE A 681 4.97 -17.37 18.81
N TRP A 682 5.69 -17.14 19.91
CA TRP A 682 6.90 -16.31 19.90
C TRP A 682 8.03 -16.92 19.07
N ALA A 683 8.16 -18.25 19.04
CA ALA A 683 9.05 -18.97 18.14
C ALA A 683 8.67 -18.72 16.66
N CYS A 684 7.38 -18.81 16.30
CA CYS A 684 6.91 -18.42 14.96
C CYS A 684 7.26 -16.96 14.62
N VAL A 685 7.09 -16.02 15.56
CA VAL A 685 7.42 -14.60 15.34
C VAL A 685 8.91 -14.41 15.05
N ILE A 686 9.79 -15.08 15.79
CA ILE A 686 11.24 -14.87 15.65
C ILE A 686 11.80 -15.62 14.44
N MET A 687 11.32 -16.84 14.15
CA MET A 687 11.66 -17.55 12.91
C MET A 687 11.17 -16.82 11.65
N ASP A 688 10.03 -16.11 11.71
CA ASP A 688 9.57 -15.22 10.63
C ASP A 688 10.53 -14.04 10.38
N ARG A 689 11.14 -13.46 11.42
CA ARG A 689 12.18 -12.42 11.27
C ARG A 689 13.49 -12.98 10.74
N LEU A 690 13.94 -14.12 11.27
CA LEU A 690 15.19 -14.76 10.84
C LEU A 690 15.10 -15.19 9.37
N ALA A 691 14.01 -15.86 8.98
CA ALA A 691 13.78 -16.27 7.59
C ALA A 691 13.54 -15.07 6.67
N SER A 692 12.97 -13.96 7.15
CA SER A 692 12.88 -12.72 6.37
C SER A 692 14.26 -12.17 5.99
N TYR A 693 15.18 -12.13 6.95
CA TYR A 693 16.57 -11.69 6.75
C TYR A 693 17.36 -12.66 5.85
N TRP A 694 17.35 -13.96 6.14
CA TRP A 694 18.14 -14.96 5.39
C TRP A 694 17.60 -15.27 3.98
N CYS A 695 16.27 -15.31 3.80
CA CYS A 695 15.66 -15.67 2.52
C CYS A 695 15.38 -14.46 1.62
N ASN A 696 15.80 -13.25 2.03
CA ASN A 696 15.52 -11.99 1.36
C ASN A 696 14.02 -11.79 1.02
N ARG A 697 13.14 -11.99 2.01
CA ARG A 697 11.67 -11.99 1.84
C ARG A 697 11.00 -11.12 2.90
N PRO A 698 9.84 -10.51 2.62
CA PRO A 698 9.11 -9.75 3.64
C PRO A 698 8.60 -10.68 4.75
N PRO A 699 8.57 -10.22 6.01
CA PRO A 699 8.05 -11.01 7.11
C PRO A 699 6.52 -11.12 7.04
N THR A 700 6.00 -12.27 7.46
CA THR A 700 4.59 -12.65 7.33
C THR A 700 3.71 -12.15 8.48
N ILE A 701 4.29 -12.00 9.68
CA ILE A 701 3.57 -11.58 10.89
C ILE A 701 3.73 -10.08 11.09
N GLN A 702 2.62 -9.33 11.02
CA GLN A 702 2.59 -7.90 11.36
C GLN A 702 2.58 -7.69 12.89
N LEU A 703 3.31 -6.68 13.38
CA LEU A 703 3.41 -6.41 14.82
C LEU A 703 2.05 -6.02 15.44
N ASP A 704 1.25 -5.21 14.74
CA ASP A 704 -0.08 -4.76 15.16
C ASP A 704 -1.09 -5.91 15.39
N ALA A 705 -0.79 -7.10 14.85
CA ALA A 705 -1.62 -8.29 15.05
C ALA A 705 -1.27 -9.06 16.36
N ILE A 706 -0.14 -8.75 16.99
CA ILE A 706 0.38 -9.44 18.18
C ILE A 706 -0.26 -8.84 19.44
N SER A 707 -1.19 -9.58 20.04
CA SER A 707 -1.93 -9.18 21.26
C SER A 707 -1.77 -10.22 22.39
N ILE A 708 -0.75 -11.06 22.28
CA ILE A 708 -0.35 -12.07 23.26
C ILE A 708 0.69 -11.47 24.23
N ARG A 709 0.74 -11.97 25.47
CA ARG A 709 1.80 -11.61 26.43
C ARG A 709 3.15 -12.16 26.00
N LEU A 710 4.24 -11.52 26.42
CA LEU A 710 5.59 -12.07 26.28
C LEU A 710 5.74 -13.41 27.04
N PRO A 711 6.77 -14.23 26.75
CA PRO A 711 7.07 -15.43 27.53
C PRO A 711 7.35 -15.11 29.00
N MET A 712 7.12 -16.05 29.90
CA MET A 712 7.51 -15.88 31.32
C MET A 712 8.95 -16.36 31.56
N ALA A 713 9.57 -15.89 32.64
CA ALA A 713 10.91 -16.33 33.05
C ALA A 713 10.93 -17.83 33.38
N GLU A 714 12.06 -18.51 33.15
CA GLU A 714 12.18 -19.97 33.32
C GLU A 714 11.80 -20.45 34.74
N ALA A 715 12.17 -19.70 35.79
CA ALA A 715 11.83 -20.06 37.16
C ALA A 715 10.29 -20.11 37.37
N ALA A 716 9.59 -19.04 36.97
CA ALA A 716 8.13 -18.96 37.08
C ALA A 716 7.43 -20.01 36.19
N TYR A 717 8.03 -20.38 35.05
CA TYR A 717 7.51 -21.46 34.20
C TYR A 717 7.67 -22.83 34.87
N ALA A 718 8.81 -23.11 35.50
CA ALA A 718 9.06 -24.37 36.19
C ALA A 718 8.10 -24.62 37.37
N PHE A 719 7.64 -23.57 38.03
CA PHE A 719 6.66 -23.62 39.13
C PHE A 719 5.18 -23.50 38.67
N ASP A 720 4.90 -23.54 37.36
CA ASP A 720 3.55 -23.43 36.78
C ASP A 720 2.77 -22.17 37.23
N GLU A 721 3.46 -21.05 37.44
CA GLU A 721 2.85 -19.77 37.87
C GLU A 721 1.97 -19.15 36.77
N GLU A 722 0.99 -18.31 37.15
CA GLU A 722 0.20 -17.55 36.17
C GLU A 722 0.91 -16.27 35.74
N SER A 723 1.08 -16.09 34.42
CA SER A 723 1.90 -15.01 33.86
C SER A 723 1.29 -13.62 34.05
N THR A 724 2.05 -12.74 34.69
CA THR A 724 1.77 -11.30 34.86
C THR A 724 2.46 -10.42 33.82
N VAL A 725 3.18 -11.02 32.87
CA VAL A 725 4.09 -10.34 31.93
C VAL A 725 3.32 -9.44 30.93
N PRO A 726 3.83 -8.24 30.59
CA PRO A 726 3.18 -7.35 29.63
C PRO A 726 3.11 -7.92 28.19
N THR A 727 2.26 -7.28 27.38
CA THR A 727 2.28 -7.43 25.92
C THR A 727 3.41 -6.60 25.30
N LEU A 728 3.82 -6.95 24.08
CA LEU A 728 4.81 -6.18 23.31
C LEU A 728 4.42 -4.69 23.18
N GLU A 729 3.14 -4.45 22.90
CA GLU A 729 2.54 -3.12 22.77
C GLU A 729 2.72 -2.26 24.04
N ALA A 730 2.53 -2.85 25.23
CA ALA A 730 2.72 -2.17 26.51
C ALA A 730 4.22 -1.89 26.82
N VAL A 731 5.13 -2.70 26.29
CA VAL A 731 6.58 -2.42 26.36
C VAL A 731 6.94 -1.25 25.44
N PHE A 732 6.40 -1.17 24.23
CA PHE A 732 6.62 -0.06 23.30
C PHE A 732 5.96 1.26 23.77
N GLN A 733 4.85 1.20 24.49
CA GLN A 733 4.27 2.35 25.20
C GLN A 733 5.09 2.77 26.44
N GLY A 734 6.12 2.01 26.84
CA GLY A 734 7.00 2.32 27.96
C GLY A 734 6.40 2.15 29.36
N THR A 735 5.11 1.83 29.47
CA THR A 735 4.35 1.79 30.74
C THR A 735 4.77 0.65 31.68
N ASN A 736 5.37 -0.42 31.14
CA ASN A 736 5.67 -1.65 31.89
C ASN A 736 7.10 -2.17 31.69
N PHE A 737 8.06 -1.34 31.25
CA PHE A 737 9.45 -1.79 30.99
C PHE A 737 10.10 -2.47 32.20
N GLU A 738 9.89 -1.92 33.41
CA GLU A 738 10.47 -2.44 34.67
C GLU A 738 9.84 -3.76 35.14
N SER A 739 8.72 -4.18 34.54
CA SER A 739 8.11 -5.49 34.84
C SER A 739 8.77 -6.66 34.09
N LEU A 740 9.70 -6.38 33.16
CA LEU A 740 10.48 -7.40 32.48
C LEU A 740 11.58 -7.91 33.42
N SER A 741 11.50 -9.18 33.78
CA SER A 741 12.40 -9.84 34.75
C SER A 741 13.13 -11.06 34.17
N GLY A 742 12.67 -11.59 33.03
CA GLY A 742 13.23 -12.77 32.39
C GLY A 742 14.11 -12.43 31.18
N LEU A 743 15.30 -13.03 31.11
CA LEU A 743 16.20 -12.90 29.96
C LEU A 743 15.50 -13.18 28.61
N LEU A 744 14.64 -14.20 28.57
CA LEU A 744 13.88 -14.59 27.38
C LEU A 744 12.93 -13.48 26.89
N GLN A 745 12.35 -12.69 27.81
CA GLN A 745 11.50 -11.55 27.46
C GLN A 745 12.32 -10.49 26.75
N HIS A 746 13.49 -10.18 27.30
CA HIS A 746 14.38 -9.18 26.73
C HIS A 746 14.91 -9.62 25.36
N PHE A 747 15.20 -10.90 25.18
CA PHE A 747 15.56 -11.48 23.88
C PHE A 747 14.41 -11.38 22.86
N CYS A 748 13.17 -11.71 23.25
CA CYS A 748 12.01 -11.56 22.35
C CYS A 748 11.79 -10.12 21.88
N VAL A 749 11.94 -9.13 22.77
CA VAL A 749 11.82 -7.71 22.40
C VAL A 749 12.96 -7.28 21.48
N ALA A 750 14.21 -7.65 21.81
CA ALA A 750 15.39 -7.33 20.99
C ALA A 750 15.28 -7.93 19.57
N ALA A 751 14.90 -9.20 19.45
CA ALA A 751 14.74 -9.88 18.16
C ALA A 751 13.57 -9.33 17.32
N VAL A 752 12.51 -8.81 17.94
CA VAL A 752 11.45 -8.10 17.23
C VAL A 752 11.93 -6.77 16.65
N LEU A 753 12.66 -5.97 17.45
CA LEU A 753 13.21 -4.68 17.02
C LEU A 753 14.24 -4.86 15.90
N TRP A 754 15.19 -5.77 16.11
CA TRP A 754 16.13 -6.23 15.09
C TRP A 754 15.40 -6.66 13.81
N GLY A 755 14.34 -7.47 13.95
CA GLY A 755 13.59 -8.01 12.81
C GLY A 755 12.78 -6.97 12.01
N GLN A 756 12.54 -5.76 12.53
CA GLN A 756 12.03 -4.65 11.72
C GLN A 756 13.16 -4.05 10.86
N LEU A 757 14.29 -3.71 11.49
CA LEU A 757 15.43 -3.06 10.84
C LEU A 757 16.11 -3.99 9.81
N ALA A 758 16.29 -5.27 10.16
CA ALA A 758 16.82 -6.30 9.27
C ALA A 758 15.84 -6.68 8.14
N GLY A 759 14.52 -6.59 8.40
CA GLY A 759 13.49 -6.82 7.38
C GLY A 759 13.52 -5.78 6.26
N GLU A 760 13.77 -4.50 6.58
CA GLU A 760 13.99 -3.48 5.57
C GLU A 760 15.30 -3.66 4.80
N TYR A 761 16.39 -4.01 5.51
CA TYR A 761 17.68 -4.33 4.88
C TYR A 761 17.52 -5.45 3.83
N ALA A 762 16.72 -6.48 4.12
CA ALA A 762 16.37 -7.53 3.17
C ALA A 762 15.61 -6.95 1.95
N ILE A 763 14.35 -6.53 2.15
CA ILE A 763 13.36 -6.24 1.08
C ILE A 763 13.84 -5.20 0.05
N GLY A 764 14.83 -4.38 0.39
CA GLY A 764 15.57 -3.61 -0.61
C GLY A 764 16.48 -2.52 -0.05
N GLY A 765 16.51 -2.30 1.26
CA GLY A 765 17.38 -1.35 1.93
C GLY A 765 17.41 0.02 1.24
N ARG A 766 18.62 0.57 1.10
CA ARG A 766 18.86 1.88 0.49
C ARG A 766 18.48 1.95 -0.99
N ALA A 767 18.45 0.83 -1.71
CA ALA A 767 18.01 0.77 -3.10
C ALA A 767 16.49 0.99 -3.29
N THR A 768 15.67 0.79 -2.25
CA THR A 768 14.20 0.93 -2.33
C THR A 768 13.61 1.97 -1.37
N ALA A 769 14.34 2.34 -0.32
CA ALA A 769 13.94 3.35 0.65
C ALA A 769 13.70 4.72 -0.01
N LYS A 770 12.62 5.39 0.42
CA LYS A 770 12.24 6.75 -0.05
C LYS A 770 12.75 7.87 0.85
N ALA A 771 13.40 7.50 1.95
CA ALA A 771 13.99 8.38 2.94
C ALA A 771 15.13 7.62 3.62
N SER A 772 16.18 8.33 4.05
CA SER A 772 17.25 7.75 4.86
C SER A 772 16.70 7.18 6.18
N PRO A 773 17.25 6.07 6.72
CA PRO A 773 16.92 5.57 8.06
C PRO A 773 17.30 6.56 9.18
N MET A 774 18.11 7.58 8.88
CA MET A 774 18.41 8.69 9.78
C MET A 774 17.32 9.78 9.79
N ASN A 775 16.30 9.69 8.92
CA ASN A 775 15.19 10.65 8.90
C ASN A 775 14.20 10.38 10.05
N PRO A 776 14.00 11.32 10.99
CA PRO A 776 13.16 11.11 12.18
C PRO A 776 11.67 10.93 11.92
N LEU A 777 11.21 11.16 10.68
CA LEU A 777 9.84 10.89 10.26
C LEU A 777 9.62 9.44 9.78
N THR A 778 10.66 8.61 9.74
CA THR A 778 10.57 7.20 9.35
C THR A 778 10.39 6.28 10.55
N ASP A 779 9.61 5.21 10.40
CA ASP A 779 9.44 4.21 11.46
C ASP A 779 10.76 3.50 11.81
N ASN A 780 11.69 3.41 10.86
CA ASN A 780 13.02 2.81 11.09
C ASN A 780 13.88 3.65 12.01
N HIS A 781 13.87 4.98 11.85
CA HIS A 781 14.51 5.86 12.81
C HIS A 781 13.90 5.71 14.20
N ARG A 782 12.56 5.59 14.29
CA ARG A 782 11.84 5.36 15.55
C ARG A 782 12.24 4.02 16.19
N PHE A 783 12.30 2.94 15.42
CA PHE A 783 12.72 1.62 15.91
C PHE A 783 14.21 1.58 16.29
N HIS A 784 15.09 2.25 15.54
CA HIS A 784 16.51 2.38 15.86
C HIS A 784 16.72 3.19 17.14
N CYS A 785 16.07 4.35 17.29
CA CYS A 785 16.10 5.13 18.53
C CYS A 785 15.53 4.37 19.73
N PHE A 786 14.44 3.63 19.53
CA PHE A 786 13.89 2.76 20.57
C PHE A 786 14.87 1.64 20.95
N LEU A 787 15.56 1.03 19.98
CA LEU A 787 16.58 0.00 20.22
C LEU A 787 17.79 0.54 20.98
N LEU A 788 18.28 1.74 20.63
CA LEU A 788 19.33 2.45 21.37
C LEU A 788 18.93 2.70 22.83
N GLU A 789 17.74 3.25 23.05
CA GLU A 789 17.24 3.55 24.40
C GLU A 789 16.96 2.27 25.20
N TYR A 790 16.40 1.25 24.55
CA TYR A 790 16.20 -0.07 25.13
C TYR A 790 17.52 -0.70 25.60
N HIS A 791 18.58 -0.61 24.79
CA HIS A 791 19.93 -1.10 25.15
C HIS A 791 20.50 -0.34 26.36
N ARG A 792 20.35 0.99 26.41
CA ARG A 792 20.79 1.83 27.56
C ARG A 792 20.03 1.49 28.85
N ARG A 793 18.72 1.24 28.75
CA ARG A 793 17.84 0.91 29.87
C ARG A 793 17.96 -0.52 30.39
N LEU A 794 18.78 -1.38 29.79
CA LEU A 794 19.00 -2.74 30.29
C LEU A 794 19.45 -2.75 31.77
N PRO A 795 18.83 -3.58 32.64
CA PRO A 795 19.27 -3.78 34.02
C PRO A 795 20.75 -4.16 34.12
N ALA A 796 21.42 -3.79 35.21
CA ALA A 796 22.85 -4.04 35.39
C ALA A 796 23.24 -5.54 35.26
N SER A 797 22.37 -6.44 35.70
CA SER A 797 22.52 -7.90 35.54
C SER A 797 22.41 -8.40 34.09
N LEU A 798 21.85 -7.59 33.19
CA LEU A 798 21.65 -7.88 31.76
C LEU A 798 22.51 -7.00 30.86
N ARG A 799 23.47 -6.24 31.42
CA ARG A 799 24.49 -5.53 30.64
C ARG A 799 25.68 -6.46 30.37
N TRP A 800 26.28 -6.33 29.19
CA TRP A 800 27.41 -7.15 28.80
C TRP A 800 28.61 -6.92 29.72
N SER A 801 29.07 -8.00 30.34
CA SER A 801 30.37 -8.06 31.01
C SER A 801 30.79 -9.51 31.17
N SER A 802 32.09 -9.78 31.28
CA SER A 802 32.61 -11.13 31.53
C SER A 802 32.19 -11.69 32.89
N ALA A 803 31.66 -10.86 33.80
CA ALA A 803 31.03 -11.31 35.05
C ALA A 803 29.56 -11.70 34.83
N SER A 804 28.78 -10.85 34.15
CA SER A 804 27.38 -11.12 33.76
C SER A 804 27.28 -12.41 32.94
N TYR A 805 28.14 -12.58 31.94
CA TYR A 805 28.18 -13.79 31.12
C TYR A 805 28.44 -15.05 31.95
N ARG A 806 29.41 -15.03 32.87
CA ARG A 806 29.70 -16.18 33.75
C ARG A 806 28.52 -16.49 34.69
N ALA A 807 27.83 -15.47 35.21
CA ALA A 807 26.61 -15.66 35.99
C ALA A 807 25.50 -16.34 35.17
N HIS A 808 25.17 -15.82 33.99
CA HIS A 808 24.15 -16.44 33.12
C HIS A 808 24.56 -17.82 32.60
N ARG A 809 25.85 -18.07 32.32
CA ARG A 809 26.38 -19.41 31.99
C ARG A 809 26.15 -20.39 33.14
N SER A 810 26.38 -19.99 34.40
CA SER A 810 26.11 -20.84 35.57
C SER A 810 24.63 -21.18 35.78
N LEU A 811 23.72 -20.35 35.24
CA LEU A 811 22.27 -20.57 35.24
C LEU A 811 21.77 -21.33 33.99
N GLY A 812 22.66 -21.81 33.11
CA GLY A 812 22.28 -22.45 31.85
C GLY A 812 21.72 -21.51 30.77
N GLN A 813 21.83 -20.19 30.98
CA GLN A 813 21.25 -19.14 30.12
C GLN A 813 22.31 -18.38 29.30
N GLY A 814 23.57 -18.81 29.33
CA GLY A 814 24.69 -18.12 28.69
C GLY A 814 24.50 -17.89 27.18
N GLN A 815 23.87 -18.83 26.47
CA GLN A 815 23.63 -18.73 25.02
C GLN A 815 22.57 -17.68 24.67
N THR A 816 21.43 -17.68 25.36
CA THR A 816 20.40 -16.64 25.19
C THR A 816 20.93 -15.26 25.58
N PHE A 817 21.85 -15.17 26.55
CA PHE A 817 22.49 -13.92 26.95
C PHE A 817 23.46 -13.39 25.88
N VAL A 818 24.30 -14.25 25.30
CA VAL A 818 25.17 -13.90 24.17
C VAL A 818 24.33 -13.45 22.96
N ASN A 819 23.29 -14.22 22.60
CA ASN A 819 22.40 -13.91 21.49
C ASN A 819 21.64 -12.58 21.69
N LEU A 820 21.22 -12.25 22.92
CA LEU A 820 20.63 -10.94 23.23
C LEU A 820 21.58 -9.80 22.84
N HIS A 821 22.84 -9.86 23.25
CA HIS A 821 23.80 -8.80 22.94
C HIS A 821 24.18 -8.74 21.46
N LEU A 822 24.36 -9.89 20.80
CA LEU A 822 24.63 -9.94 19.36
C LEU A 822 23.48 -9.36 18.53
N VAL A 823 22.22 -9.70 18.86
CA VAL A 823 21.02 -9.16 18.21
C VAL A 823 20.85 -7.66 18.45
N LEU A 824 21.12 -7.19 19.66
CA LEU A 824 21.08 -5.75 19.98
C LEU A 824 22.12 -4.97 19.16
N HIS A 825 23.39 -5.38 19.19
CA HIS A 825 24.45 -4.70 18.44
C HIS A 825 24.22 -4.79 16.92
N HIS A 826 23.85 -5.96 16.40
CA HIS A 826 23.54 -6.14 14.97
C HIS A 826 22.37 -5.26 14.54
N GLY A 827 21.28 -5.23 15.34
CA GLY A 827 20.11 -4.42 15.04
C GLY A 827 20.38 -2.92 14.99
N LEU A 828 21.38 -2.43 15.74
CA LEU A 828 21.76 -1.02 15.70
C LEU A 828 22.35 -0.62 14.34
N PHE A 829 23.20 -1.45 13.73
CA PHE A 829 23.87 -1.08 12.47
C PHE A 829 23.37 -1.79 11.19
N VAL A 830 22.52 -2.82 11.28
CA VAL A 830 22.12 -3.66 10.12
C VAL A 830 21.53 -2.88 8.94
N ILE A 831 20.83 -1.77 9.19
CA ILE A 831 20.34 -0.86 8.14
C ILE A 831 21.29 0.31 7.86
N GLN A 832 22.16 0.66 8.82
CA GLN A 832 23.13 1.75 8.71
C GLN A 832 24.32 1.37 7.81
N GLN A 833 24.72 0.09 7.75
CA GLN A 833 25.80 -0.39 6.87
C GLN A 833 25.55 -0.09 5.38
N GLU A 834 24.29 -0.02 4.95
CA GLU A 834 23.91 0.39 3.57
C GLU A 834 24.28 1.84 3.23
N TYR A 835 24.43 2.67 4.26
CA TYR A 835 24.75 4.09 4.18
C TYR A 835 26.23 4.40 4.43
N LEU A 836 27.07 3.37 4.60
CA LEU A 836 28.52 3.54 4.58
C LEU A 836 28.96 4.10 3.21
N PRO A 837 29.75 5.19 3.18
CA PRO A 837 30.10 5.86 1.94
C PRO A 837 30.98 4.94 1.06
N GLN A 838 30.56 4.75 -0.18
CA GLN A 838 31.35 4.05 -1.19
C GLN A 838 32.04 5.10 -2.05
N LEU A 839 33.37 5.15 -2.00
CA LEU A 839 34.18 6.06 -2.81
C LEU A 839 34.30 5.49 -4.23
N ASP A 840 34.04 6.29 -5.26
CA ASP A 840 34.38 5.90 -6.64
C ASP A 840 35.91 6.05 -6.80
N PRO A 841 36.68 4.96 -7.05
CA PRO A 841 38.13 5.01 -7.05
C PRO A 841 38.72 5.91 -8.16
N PHE A 842 37.96 6.16 -9.24
CA PHE A 842 38.48 6.78 -10.47
C PHE A 842 37.87 8.14 -10.79
N GLY A 843 36.92 8.63 -10.00
CA GLY A 843 36.25 9.92 -10.23
C GLY A 843 35.47 10.00 -11.56
N ASN A 844 35.17 8.85 -12.19
CA ASN A 844 34.52 8.74 -13.49
C ASN A 844 32.98 8.91 -13.41
N VAL A 845 32.55 9.99 -12.75
CA VAL A 845 31.13 10.33 -12.49
C VAL A 845 30.31 10.47 -13.79
N ASP A 846 30.97 10.76 -14.92
CA ASP A 846 30.33 11.17 -16.18
C ASP A 846 30.11 10.05 -17.22
N ARG A 847 30.63 8.83 -17.05
CA ARG A 847 30.61 7.81 -18.13
C ARG A 847 29.36 6.93 -18.25
N MET A 848 28.36 7.04 -17.35
CA MET A 848 27.07 6.36 -17.52
C MET A 848 25.88 7.30 -17.33
N ILE A 849 25.15 7.50 -18.44
CA ILE A 849 24.07 8.47 -18.59
C ILE A 849 22.82 8.02 -17.80
N GLY A 850 22.54 8.69 -16.68
CA GLY A 850 21.27 8.56 -15.94
C GLY A 850 21.37 8.87 -14.45
N ASP A 851 20.70 9.95 -14.03
CA ASP A 851 20.51 10.46 -12.65
C ASP A 851 21.74 10.44 -11.70
N ALA A 852 22.19 11.66 -11.37
CA ALA A 852 23.42 11.94 -10.62
C ALA A 852 23.49 11.22 -9.25
N GLY A 853 24.48 10.31 -9.11
CA GLY A 853 25.20 9.98 -7.86
C GLY A 853 24.45 9.47 -6.63
N CYS A 854 23.11 9.48 -6.59
CA CYS A 854 22.32 9.33 -5.37
C CYS A 854 21.43 8.08 -5.36
N ASP A 855 21.01 7.69 -4.16
CA ASP A 855 20.01 6.67 -3.93
C ASP A 855 18.56 7.19 -4.13
N ARG A 856 17.56 6.32 -3.90
CA ARG A 856 16.13 6.68 -3.99
C ARG A 856 15.66 7.68 -2.93
N ALA A 857 16.39 7.86 -1.84
CA ALA A 857 16.13 8.88 -0.82
C ALA A 857 16.80 10.23 -1.17
N GLY A 858 17.58 10.30 -2.24
CA GLY A 858 18.35 11.48 -2.65
C GLY A 858 19.68 11.66 -1.92
N VAL A 859 20.19 10.61 -1.25
CA VAL A 859 21.48 10.65 -0.55
C VAL A 859 22.59 10.12 -1.47
N PRO A 860 23.67 10.89 -1.74
CA PRO A 860 24.80 10.44 -2.55
C PRO A 860 25.44 9.15 -2.03
N PHE A 861 25.87 8.24 -2.92
CA PHE A 861 26.50 6.97 -2.52
C PHE A 861 27.82 7.16 -1.75
N ASN A 862 28.50 8.29 -1.95
CA ASN A 862 29.70 8.73 -1.25
C ASN A 862 29.41 9.68 -0.06
N HIS A 863 28.16 9.91 0.31
CA HIS A 863 27.82 10.75 1.45
C HIS A 863 28.27 10.10 2.76
N ARG A 864 29.15 10.78 3.49
CA ARG A 864 29.68 10.35 4.78
C ARG A 864 28.89 11.02 5.91
N ASP A 865 28.25 10.19 6.74
CA ASP A 865 27.59 10.58 7.98
C ASP A 865 28.39 9.95 9.13
N GLU A 866 29.02 10.78 9.97
CA GLU A 866 29.92 10.30 11.04
C GLU A 866 29.16 9.54 12.14
N ASP A 867 27.89 9.84 12.39
CA ASP A 867 27.08 9.12 13.40
C ASP A 867 26.79 7.70 12.91
N VAL A 868 26.50 7.55 11.61
CA VAL A 868 26.32 6.26 10.92
C VAL A 868 27.61 5.45 10.93
N VAL A 869 28.74 6.06 10.52
CA VAL A 869 30.05 5.39 10.48
C VAL A 869 30.48 4.96 11.89
N THR A 870 30.38 5.85 12.88
CA THR A 870 30.73 5.56 14.28
C THR A 870 29.87 4.41 14.83
N SER A 871 28.55 4.47 14.64
CA SER A 871 27.64 3.40 15.08
C SER A 871 27.96 2.05 14.44
N CYS A 872 28.23 2.00 13.13
CA CYS A 872 28.66 0.78 12.45
C CYS A 872 29.96 0.21 13.04
N LEU A 873 30.98 1.05 13.23
CA LEU A 873 32.29 0.62 13.73
C LEU A 873 32.26 0.20 15.20
N GLU A 874 31.57 0.93 16.07
CA GLU A 874 31.44 0.60 17.50
C GLU A 874 30.68 -0.72 17.71
N ASN A 875 29.54 -0.92 17.03
CA ASN A 875 28.76 -2.14 17.17
C ASN A 875 29.45 -3.36 16.52
N THR A 876 30.17 -3.16 15.41
CA THR A 876 31.04 -4.18 14.81
C THR A 876 32.13 -4.61 15.79
N ARG A 877 32.84 -3.65 16.39
CA ARG A 877 33.86 -3.92 17.41
C ARG A 877 33.28 -4.65 18.63
N ALA A 878 32.08 -4.29 19.06
CA ALA A 878 31.39 -4.99 20.15
C ALA A 878 31.14 -6.47 19.80
N ILE A 879 30.58 -6.76 18.62
CA ILE A 879 30.35 -8.14 18.13
C ILE A 879 31.66 -8.93 18.03
N ILE A 880 32.72 -8.35 17.46
CA ILE A 880 34.03 -9.02 17.37
C ILE A 880 34.59 -9.31 18.76
N SER A 881 34.48 -8.36 19.71
CA SER A 881 34.97 -8.57 21.08
C SER A 881 34.19 -9.67 21.82
N ILE A 882 32.87 -9.75 21.63
CA ILE A 882 32.04 -10.84 22.17
C ILE A 882 32.51 -12.18 21.58
N SER A 883 32.64 -12.24 20.25
CA SER A 883 33.05 -13.42 19.50
C SER A 883 34.45 -13.92 19.89
N GLN A 884 35.41 -13.01 20.10
CA GLN A 884 36.76 -13.33 20.56
C GLN A 884 36.76 -13.93 21.98
N ILE A 885 35.95 -13.39 22.91
CA ILE A 885 35.81 -13.95 24.26
C ILE A 885 35.20 -15.36 24.20
N MET A 886 34.20 -15.58 23.33
CA MET A 886 33.60 -16.91 23.16
C MET A 886 34.57 -17.90 22.52
N SER A 887 35.33 -17.51 21.50
CA SER A 887 36.28 -18.36 20.78
C SER A 887 37.59 -18.64 21.54
N SER A 888 37.87 -17.91 22.63
CA SER A 888 39.04 -18.13 23.50
C SER A 888 38.70 -18.78 24.85
N SER A 889 37.43 -19.10 25.07
CA SER A 889 36.94 -19.83 26.23
C SER A 889 36.91 -21.35 25.97
N ASP A 890 36.59 -22.16 26.99
CA ASP A 890 36.46 -23.63 26.90
C ASP A 890 35.61 -24.10 25.70
N ASP A 891 35.80 -25.34 25.22
CA ASP A 891 35.06 -25.93 24.10
C ASP A 891 33.53 -25.77 24.18
N GLN A 892 32.97 -25.83 25.40
CA GLN A 892 31.54 -25.56 25.64
C GLN A 892 31.09 -24.15 25.21
N ALA A 893 31.95 -23.14 25.37
CA ALA A 893 31.67 -21.77 24.97
C ALA A 893 31.65 -21.63 23.44
N ILE A 894 32.45 -22.42 22.72
CA ILE A 894 32.46 -22.49 21.25
C ILE A 894 31.11 -23.03 20.75
N HIS A 895 30.60 -24.11 21.35
CA HIS A 895 29.26 -24.65 21.03
C HIS A 895 28.14 -23.67 21.41
N ILE A 896 28.23 -23.00 22.56
CA ILE A 896 27.29 -21.93 22.98
C ILE A 896 27.27 -20.78 21.97
N PHE A 897 28.38 -20.48 21.30
CA PHE A 897 28.47 -19.37 20.36
C PHE A 897 27.88 -19.68 18.98
N GLN A 898 27.78 -20.96 18.59
CA GLN A 898 27.20 -21.37 17.31
C GLN A 898 25.67 -21.17 17.29
N SER A 899 25.22 -19.99 16.84
CA SER A 899 23.80 -19.64 16.70
C SER A 899 23.52 -18.92 15.38
N THR A 900 22.28 -19.03 14.87
CA THR A 900 21.85 -18.34 13.64
C THR A 900 21.98 -16.81 13.74
N PHE A 901 21.76 -16.25 14.93
CA PHE A 901 21.94 -14.83 15.22
C PHE A 901 23.42 -14.42 15.28
N ALA A 902 24.29 -15.29 15.81
CA ALA A 902 25.73 -15.05 15.79
C ALA A 902 26.29 -15.10 14.36
N ALA A 903 25.88 -16.08 13.54
CA ALA A 903 26.24 -16.15 12.12
C ALA A 903 25.78 -14.88 11.37
N SER A 904 24.53 -14.45 11.61
CA SER A 904 23.96 -13.23 11.02
C SER A 904 24.74 -11.96 11.40
N ALA A 905 25.12 -11.84 12.67
CA ALA A 905 25.89 -10.71 13.19
C ALA A 905 27.34 -10.70 12.69
N LEU A 906 28.00 -11.86 12.64
CA LEU A 906 29.35 -12.03 12.09
C LEU A 906 29.39 -11.71 10.59
N MET A 907 28.39 -12.14 9.81
CA MET A 907 28.30 -11.86 8.38
C MET A 907 28.27 -10.35 8.09
N SER A 908 27.41 -9.58 8.79
CA SER A 908 27.38 -8.12 8.66
C SER A 908 28.64 -7.45 9.24
N ALA A 909 29.16 -7.93 10.36
CA ALA A 909 30.41 -7.41 10.95
C ALA A 909 31.60 -7.56 9.98
N ALA A 910 31.71 -8.69 9.29
CA ALA A 910 32.74 -8.94 8.29
C ALA A 910 32.62 -7.99 7.08
N GLN A 911 31.41 -7.70 6.62
CA GLN A 911 31.16 -6.71 5.56
C GLN A 911 31.62 -5.30 5.96
N VAL A 912 31.34 -4.88 7.19
CA VAL A 912 31.81 -3.58 7.73
C VAL A 912 33.34 -3.57 7.90
N CYS A 913 33.96 -4.69 8.27
CA CYS A 913 35.42 -4.81 8.35
C CYS A 913 36.10 -4.70 6.97
N LEU A 914 35.54 -5.32 5.91
CA LEU A 914 36.04 -5.13 4.54
C LEU A 914 35.97 -3.66 4.13
N TRP A 915 34.83 -3.01 4.33
CA TRP A 915 34.67 -1.58 4.05
C TRP A 915 35.68 -0.71 4.84
N GLY A 916 35.91 -1.02 6.12
CA GLY A 916 36.91 -0.34 6.95
C GLY A 916 38.36 -0.56 6.49
N HIS A 917 38.67 -1.73 5.93
CA HIS A 917 40.01 -2.05 5.41
C HIS A 917 40.32 -1.35 4.07
N PHE A 918 39.33 -1.21 3.19
CA PHE A 918 39.54 -0.67 1.83
C PHE A 918 39.15 0.81 1.67
N VAL A 919 38.06 1.26 2.30
CA VAL A 919 37.42 2.55 1.97
C VAL A 919 37.67 3.62 3.02
N GLU A 920 37.47 3.30 4.32
CA GLU A 920 37.56 4.30 5.40
C GLU A 920 38.94 4.97 5.53
N GLN A 921 40.00 4.31 5.06
CA GLN A 921 41.38 4.77 5.21
C GLN A 921 42.08 5.08 3.87
N TYR A 922 41.30 5.27 2.81
CA TYR A 922 41.82 5.64 1.49
C TYR A 922 42.07 7.17 1.40
N PRO A 923 43.32 7.69 1.28
CA PRO A 923 44.62 7.01 1.24
C PRO A 923 45.58 7.47 2.37
N ARG A 924 45.67 6.75 3.49
CA ARG A 924 46.75 6.89 4.50
C ARG A 924 47.12 5.54 5.14
N GLU A 925 48.42 5.23 5.15
CA GLU A 925 48.97 4.09 5.89
C GLU A 925 48.81 4.29 7.40
N ASN A 926 48.19 3.33 8.11
CA ASN A 926 48.13 3.32 9.58
C ASN A 926 47.70 1.95 10.15
N SER A 927 48.00 1.74 11.43
CA SER A 927 47.82 0.45 12.15
C SER A 927 46.37 -0.07 12.23
N GLN A 928 45.37 0.80 12.11
CA GLN A 928 43.96 0.40 12.13
C GLN A 928 43.54 -0.38 10.88
N ARG A 929 44.21 -0.19 9.73
CA ARG A 929 43.91 -0.94 8.50
C ARG A 929 44.19 -2.44 8.66
N THR A 930 45.27 -2.79 9.39
CA THR A 930 45.60 -4.17 9.76
C THR A 930 44.54 -4.74 10.70
N GLN A 931 44.13 -3.98 11.72
CA GLN A 931 43.09 -4.41 12.67
C GLN A 931 41.76 -4.78 11.98
N PHE A 932 41.33 -4.04 10.95
CA PHE A 932 40.14 -4.42 10.18
C PHE A 932 40.34 -5.71 9.36
N ARG A 933 41.53 -5.94 8.80
CA ARG A 933 41.86 -7.22 8.13
C ARG A 933 41.83 -8.38 9.12
N ASP A 934 42.45 -8.22 10.29
CA ASP A 934 42.47 -9.24 11.36
C ASP A 934 41.05 -9.62 11.81
N TRP A 935 40.15 -8.63 11.97
CA TRP A 935 38.75 -8.85 12.34
C TRP A 935 37.93 -9.51 11.23
N PHE A 936 38.19 -9.17 9.96
CA PHE A 936 37.59 -9.85 8.82
C PHE A 936 38.03 -11.31 8.76
N THR A 937 39.33 -11.59 8.77
CA THR A 937 39.89 -12.95 8.70
C THR A 937 39.41 -13.80 9.89
N PHE A 938 39.35 -13.25 11.10
CA PHE A 938 38.76 -13.91 12.27
C PHE A 938 37.28 -14.30 12.06
N SER A 939 36.48 -13.41 11.46
CA SER A 939 35.06 -13.67 11.19
C SER A 939 34.87 -14.72 10.09
N LEU A 940 35.72 -14.69 9.05
CA LEU A 940 35.73 -15.67 7.96
C LEU A 940 36.08 -17.06 8.49
N GLU A 941 37.12 -17.15 9.32
CA GLU A 941 37.60 -18.39 9.94
C GLU A 941 36.54 -19.05 10.85
N ILE A 942 35.77 -18.26 11.61
CA ILE A 942 34.62 -18.81 12.38
C ILE A 942 33.58 -19.44 11.46
N ASN A 943 33.20 -18.75 10.37
CA ASN A 943 32.22 -19.29 9.42
C ASN A 943 32.74 -20.54 8.69
N ARG A 944 34.04 -20.60 8.37
CA ARG A 944 34.70 -21.81 7.83
C ARG A 944 34.67 -22.97 8.82
N ARG A 945 34.92 -22.75 10.11
CA ARG A 945 34.79 -23.81 11.13
C ARG A 945 33.35 -24.32 11.25
N TRP A 946 32.37 -23.42 11.14
CA TRP A 946 30.96 -23.77 11.22
C TRP A 946 30.40 -24.48 9.99
N SER A 947 31.03 -24.38 8.81
CA SER A 947 30.54 -25.05 7.59
C SER A 947 30.45 -26.57 7.72
N SER A 948 31.36 -27.17 8.50
CA SER A 948 31.37 -28.60 8.88
C SER A 948 29.99 -29.14 9.27
N ASN A 949 29.25 -28.38 10.08
CA ASN A 949 27.89 -28.70 10.50
C ASN A 949 26.85 -27.95 9.64
N TRP A 950 27.13 -26.69 9.29
CA TRP A 950 26.17 -25.73 8.75
C TRP A 950 26.52 -25.32 7.32
N LYS A 951 25.99 -26.04 6.32
CA LYS A 951 26.17 -25.72 4.88
C LYS A 951 25.77 -24.29 4.50
N VAL A 952 24.88 -23.65 5.26
CA VAL A 952 24.57 -22.23 5.11
C VAL A 952 25.81 -21.33 5.28
N CYS A 953 26.77 -21.72 6.11
CA CYS A 953 28.03 -20.99 6.32
C CYS A 953 28.98 -21.10 5.12
N GLU A 954 28.92 -22.18 4.33
CA GLU A 954 29.64 -22.24 3.04
C GLU A 954 29.19 -21.08 2.13
N GLY A 955 27.88 -20.84 2.05
CA GLY A 955 27.32 -19.71 1.28
C GLY A 955 27.73 -18.33 1.82
N PHE A 956 27.90 -18.19 3.14
CA PHE A 956 28.45 -16.97 3.75
C PHE A 956 29.94 -16.79 3.42
N VAL A 957 30.77 -17.84 3.58
CA VAL A 957 32.20 -17.82 3.23
C VAL A 957 32.41 -17.47 1.76
N GLU A 958 31.73 -18.16 0.83
CA GLU A 958 31.74 -17.84 -0.61
C GLU A 958 31.44 -16.36 -0.88
N SER A 959 30.49 -15.78 -0.15
CA SER A 959 30.05 -14.40 -0.38
C SER A 959 31.01 -13.39 0.21
N LEU A 960 31.65 -13.69 1.34
CA LEU A 960 32.69 -12.84 1.93
C LEU A 960 33.96 -12.84 1.08
N GLU A 961 34.37 -13.98 0.54
CA GLU A 961 35.53 -14.10 -0.38
C GLU A 961 35.25 -13.39 -1.71
N LEU A 962 34.05 -13.50 -2.28
CA LEU A 962 33.66 -12.75 -3.48
C LEU A 962 33.58 -11.23 -3.22
N LEU A 963 33.17 -10.80 -2.02
CA LEU A 963 33.22 -9.39 -1.62
C LEU A 963 34.65 -8.89 -1.45
N GLU A 964 35.53 -9.67 -0.81
CA GLU A 964 36.95 -9.35 -0.68
C GLU A 964 37.59 -9.14 -2.05
N LYS A 965 37.42 -10.08 -2.99
CA LYS A 965 37.88 -9.93 -4.38
C LYS A 965 37.26 -8.70 -5.09
N LEU A 966 35.98 -8.40 -4.86
CA LEU A 966 35.32 -7.20 -5.41
C LEU A 966 35.96 -5.89 -4.90
N TYR A 967 36.24 -5.81 -3.59
CA TYR A 967 36.92 -4.65 -3.00
C TYR A 967 38.39 -4.55 -3.44
N GLU A 968 39.08 -5.67 -3.65
CA GLU A 968 40.46 -5.71 -4.17
C GLU A 968 40.53 -5.26 -5.63
N CYS A 969 39.59 -5.66 -6.49
CA CYS A 969 39.48 -5.13 -7.85
C CYS A 969 39.15 -3.62 -7.90
N ALA A 970 38.41 -3.11 -6.90
CA ALA A 970 37.99 -1.71 -6.87
C ALA A 970 39.05 -0.76 -6.25
N TYR A 971 39.70 -1.16 -5.16
CA TYR A 971 40.59 -0.28 -4.36
C TYR A 971 42.02 -0.81 -4.21
N GLY A 972 42.30 -2.03 -4.65
CA GLY A 972 43.63 -2.63 -4.58
C GLY A 972 44.58 -2.10 -5.64
N THR A 973 45.88 -2.25 -5.40
CA THR A 973 46.95 -1.95 -6.37
C THR A 973 47.24 -3.14 -7.29
N ALA A 974 46.28 -4.05 -7.46
CA ALA A 974 46.46 -5.27 -8.24
C ALA A 974 46.58 -4.92 -9.73
N GLN A 975 47.82 -4.88 -10.23
CA GLN A 975 48.08 -5.01 -11.66
C GLN A 975 47.56 -6.38 -12.08
N ILE A 976 46.57 -6.40 -12.99
CA ILE A 976 46.12 -7.64 -13.64
C ILE A 976 47.37 -8.28 -14.27
N PRO A 977 47.78 -9.51 -13.88
CA PRO A 977 49.01 -10.10 -14.40
C PRO A 977 48.86 -10.44 -15.88
N THR A 978 49.37 -9.57 -16.76
CA THR A 978 49.36 -9.78 -18.22
C THR A 978 50.26 -10.94 -18.68
N ASP A 979 51.13 -11.43 -17.79
CA ASP A 979 52.30 -12.22 -18.15
C ASP A 979 52.16 -13.73 -17.80
N LYS A 980 50.96 -14.18 -17.42
CA LYS A 980 50.66 -15.59 -17.06
C LYS A 980 49.37 -16.12 -17.70
N ILE A 981 49.29 -16.05 -19.02
CA ILE A 981 48.24 -16.74 -19.78
C ILE A 981 48.93 -17.60 -20.83
N ASP A 982 49.17 -18.86 -20.48
CA ASP A 982 49.63 -19.86 -21.45
C ASP A 982 48.49 -20.19 -22.44
N ASP A 983 48.83 -20.18 -23.72
CA ASP A 983 47.97 -20.25 -24.92
C ASP A 983 47.15 -21.56 -25.09
N ASN A 984 47.05 -22.40 -24.05
CA ASN A 984 46.56 -23.79 -24.13
C ASN A 984 45.27 -24.08 -23.33
N SER A 985 44.61 -23.09 -22.73
CA SER A 985 43.30 -23.27 -22.07
C SER A 985 42.12 -23.22 -23.05
N ASN A 986 42.22 -23.90 -24.21
CA ASN A 986 41.13 -24.03 -25.20
C ASN A 986 39.97 -24.96 -24.75
N GLN A 987 39.79 -25.11 -23.44
CA GLN A 987 38.63 -25.77 -22.79
C GLN A 987 38.07 -24.90 -21.64
N ILE A 988 37.98 -23.58 -21.85
CA ILE A 988 37.14 -22.74 -21.01
C ILE A 988 35.68 -23.07 -21.34
N MET A 989 34.96 -23.50 -20.30
CA MET A 989 33.57 -23.98 -20.39
C MET A 989 32.66 -22.81 -20.72
N ARG A 990 32.31 -22.66 -22.01
CA ARG A 990 31.29 -21.70 -22.47
C ARG A 990 30.07 -21.77 -21.53
N PRO A 991 29.49 -20.62 -21.15
CA PRO A 991 28.40 -20.58 -20.17
C PRO A 991 27.27 -21.49 -20.64
N ASP A 992 27.08 -22.57 -19.88
CA ASP A 992 26.24 -23.67 -20.30
C ASP A 992 24.79 -23.18 -20.34
N ALA A 993 24.23 -23.09 -21.54
CA ALA A 993 22.87 -22.58 -21.81
C ALA A 993 21.78 -23.47 -21.19
N SER A 994 22.18 -24.58 -20.59
CA SER A 994 21.43 -25.52 -19.76
C SER A 994 21.14 -25.00 -18.34
N SER A 995 21.87 -24.01 -17.83
CA SER A 995 21.59 -23.35 -16.53
C SER A 995 20.40 -22.40 -16.61
N GLN A 996 19.24 -22.95 -17.00
CA GLN A 996 17.95 -22.28 -16.94
C GLN A 996 17.75 -21.72 -15.52
N LEU A 997 17.61 -20.40 -15.41
CA LEU A 997 17.06 -19.77 -14.21
C LEU A 997 15.71 -20.45 -13.95
N SER A 998 15.62 -21.25 -12.89
CA SER A 998 14.43 -22.06 -12.62
C SER A 998 13.18 -21.19 -12.61
N GLU A 999 12.09 -21.64 -13.25
CA GLU A 999 10.84 -20.89 -13.32
C GLU A 999 10.45 -20.33 -11.93
N GLY A 1000 10.40 -19.00 -11.82
CA GLY A 1000 10.04 -18.31 -10.58
C GLY A 1000 11.19 -17.86 -9.66
N ALA A 1001 12.47 -18.03 -10.03
CA ALA A 1001 13.59 -17.52 -9.23
C ALA A 1001 13.57 -15.98 -9.06
N GLY A 1002 13.09 -15.24 -10.06
CA GLY A 1002 12.88 -13.78 -9.97
C GLY A 1002 14.16 -12.93 -9.84
N LEU A 1003 15.34 -13.53 -9.98
CA LEU A 1003 16.63 -12.85 -9.90
C LEU A 1003 16.81 -11.89 -11.09
N PRO A 1004 17.34 -10.67 -10.88
CA PRO A 1004 17.61 -9.72 -11.96
C PRO A 1004 18.79 -10.20 -12.81
N ASP A 1005 18.74 -10.01 -14.12
CA ASP A 1005 19.87 -10.37 -15.00
C ASP A 1005 21.12 -9.54 -14.60
N PRO A 1006 22.24 -10.19 -14.21
CA PRO A 1006 23.47 -9.50 -13.79
C PRO A 1006 24.00 -8.51 -14.83
N THR A 1007 23.82 -8.79 -16.13
CA THR A 1007 24.29 -7.94 -17.23
C THR A 1007 23.45 -6.66 -17.38
N THR A 1008 22.20 -6.69 -16.93
CA THR A 1008 21.27 -5.55 -16.93
C THR A 1008 21.25 -4.77 -15.60
N THR A 1009 21.89 -5.34 -14.58
CA THR A 1009 21.92 -4.76 -13.22
C THR A 1009 22.89 -3.58 -13.17
N ASN A 1010 22.57 -2.56 -12.37
CA ASN A 1010 23.36 -1.34 -12.29
C ASN A 1010 24.82 -1.64 -11.90
N GLN A 1011 25.77 -1.21 -12.74
CA GLN A 1011 27.19 -1.54 -12.62
C GLN A 1011 27.93 -0.72 -11.55
N ARG A 1012 27.27 0.20 -10.83
CA ARG A 1012 27.88 0.90 -9.68
C ARG A 1012 28.20 -0.09 -8.55
N LEU A 1013 29.40 0.03 -7.98
CA LEU A 1013 29.97 -0.82 -6.93
C LEU A 1013 29.00 -1.18 -5.78
N TYR A 1014 28.26 -0.19 -5.24
CA TYR A 1014 27.25 -0.43 -4.19
C TYR A 1014 26.22 -1.52 -4.54
N TYR A 1015 25.70 -1.55 -5.77
CA TYR A 1015 24.69 -2.54 -6.17
C TYR A 1015 25.29 -3.94 -6.29
N GLN A 1016 26.57 -4.04 -6.64
CA GLN A 1016 27.30 -5.30 -6.74
C GLN A 1016 27.67 -5.85 -5.36
N ILE A 1017 28.16 -4.98 -4.46
CA ILE A 1017 28.33 -5.29 -3.02
C ILE A 1017 27.01 -5.81 -2.46
N ARG A 1018 25.91 -5.09 -2.67
CA ARG A 1018 24.59 -5.47 -2.15
C ARG A 1018 24.08 -6.77 -2.76
N ALA A 1019 24.29 -7.02 -4.06
CA ALA A 1019 23.90 -8.27 -4.72
C ALA A 1019 24.59 -9.48 -4.07
N ILE A 1020 25.90 -9.43 -3.87
CA ILE A 1020 26.66 -10.52 -3.24
C ILE A 1020 26.34 -10.65 -1.75
N SER A 1021 26.14 -9.52 -1.04
CA SER A 1021 25.87 -9.48 0.41
C SER A 1021 24.49 -10.00 0.79
N VAL A 1022 23.44 -9.63 0.03
CA VAL A 1022 22.04 -9.92 0.37
C VAL A 1022 21.57 -11.24 -0.23
N LEU A 1023 22.11 -11.64 -1.39
CA LEU A 1023 21.83 -12.93 -2.03
C LEU A 1023 22.88 -13.98 -1.65
N SER A 1024 23.46 -13.89 -0.45
CA SER A 1024 24.60 -14.71 -0.03
C SER A 1024 24.33 -16.21 -0.08
N LEU A 1025 23.07 -16.59 0.12
CA LEU A 1025 22.62 -17.99 0.14
C LEU A 1025 22.14 -18.51 -1.22
N GLU A 1026 21.86 -17.63 -2.19
CA GLU A 1026 21.43 -17.99 -3.55
C GLU A 1026 22.58 -18.60 -4.38
N ASP A 1027 22.28 -18.97 -5.63
CA ASP A 1027 23.18 -19.66 -6.56
C ASP A 1027 24.59 -19.01 -6.67
N LYS A 1028 25.62 -19.83 -6.46
CA LYS A 1028 27.05 -19.47 -6.59
C LYS A 1028 27.35 -18.91 -7.98
N ASN A 1029 26.72 -19.43 -9.04
CA ASN A 1029 26.91 -18.95 -10.41
C ASN A 1029 26.27 -17.57 -10.65
N PHE A 1030 25.21 -17.22 -9.92
CA PHE A 1030 24.66 -15.86 -9.94
C PHE A 1030 25.65 -14.85 -9.33
N LYS A 1031 26.21 -15.17 -8.15
CA LYS A 1031 27.20 -14.32 -7.46
C LYS A 1031 28.48 -14.13 -8.31
N ARG A 1032 29.01 -15.21 -8.91
CA ARG A 1032 30.15 -15.17 -9.85
C ARG A 1032 29.85 -14.26 -11.07
N ARG A 1033 28.65 -14.35 -11.68
CA ARG A 1033 28.23 -13.48 -12.81
C ARG A 1033 28.14 -11.99 -12.44
N CYS A 1034 27.73 -11.64 -11.22
CA CYS A 1034 27.71 -10.24 -10.76
C CYS A 1034 29.14 -9.66 -10.70
N LEU A 1035 30.09 -10.41 -10.15
CA LEU A 1035 31.51 -10.02 -10.11
C LEU A 1035 32.09 -9.85 -11.52
N ALA A 1036 31.86 -10.82 -12.42
CA ALA A 1036 32.33 -10.77 -13.80
C ALA A 1036 31.73 -9.60 -14.61
N ALA A 1037 30.45 -9.28 -14.40
CA ALA A 1037 29.81 -8.12 -15.03
C ALA A 1037 30.41 -6.78 -14.55
N PHE A 1038 30.79 -6.69 -13.27
CA PHE A 1038 31.44 -5.49 -12.71
C PHE A 1038 32.86 -5.30 -13.22
N THR A 1039 33.68 -6.36 -13.24
CA THR A 1039 35.07 -6.27 -13.71
C THR A 1039 35.14 -5.94 -15.21
N LYS A 1040 34.27 -6.54 -16.03
CA LYS A 1040 34.13 -6.21 -17.46
C LYS A 1040 33.70 -4.76 -17.71
N ALA A 1041 32.88 -4.19 -16.83
CA ALA A 1041 32.48 -2.78 -16.90
C ALA A 1041 33.61 -1.81 -16.51
N MET A 1042 34.49 -2.22 -15.59
CA MET A 1042 35.59 -1.40 -15.07
C MET A 1042 36.80 -1.37 -16.01
N TRP A 1043 37.14 -2.50 -16.65
CA TRP A 1043 38.36 -2.65 -17.46
C TRP A 1043 38.11 -3.09 -18.92
N PRO A 1044 37.23 -2.41 -19.68
CA PRO A 1044 36.84 -2.83 -21.03
C PRO A 1044 38.00 -2.80 -22.06
N ASP A 1045 39.02 -1.96 -21.83
CA ASP A 1045 40.15 -1.77 -22.75
C ASP A 1045 41.35 -2.70 -22.46
N ILE A 1046 41.31 -3.46 -21.35
CA ILE A 1046 42.41 -4.35 -20.90
C ILE A 1046 42.02 -5.84 -21.06
N VAL A 1047 40.72 -6.14 -21.11
CA VAL A 1047 40.16 -7.48 -20.95
C VAL A 1047 39.62 -8.02 -22.28
N GLY A 1048 40.28 -9.02 -22.85
CA GLY A 1048 39.66 -9.94 -23.80
C GLY A 1048 38.70 -10.91 -23.07
N ASP A 1049 37.64 -11.36 -23.75
CA ASP A 1049 36.60 -12.20 -23.13
C ASP A 1049 37.18 -13.49 -22.49
N ASP A 1050 38.16 -14.12 -23.12
CA ASP A 1050 38.79 -15.37 -22.66
C ASP A 1050 39.70 -15.17 -21.41
N VAL A 1051 40.23 -13.96 -21.22
CA VAL A 1051 41.25 -13.66 -20.18
C VAL A 1051 40.65 -13.59 -18.77
N MET A 1052 39.47 -12.98 -18.63
CA MET A 1052 38.83 -12.79 -17.33
C MET A 1052 37.99 -13.98 -16.87
N GLU A 1053 37.49 -14.79 -17.81
CA GLU A 1053 36.83 -16.06 -17.47
C GLU A 1053 37.87 -17.05 -16.91
N ALA A 1054 39.09 -17.08 -17.48
CA ALA A 1054 40.23 -17.76 -16.87
C ALA A 1054 40.57 -17.22 -15.48
N PHE A 1055 40.96 -15.93 -15.34
CA PHE A 1055 41.43 -15.36 -14.06
C PHE A 1055 40.45 -15.55 -12.88
N LEU A 1056 39.13 -15.47 -13.13
CA LEU A 1056 38.12 -15.68 -12.09
C LEU A 1056 37.84 -17.16 -11.77
N LEU A 1057 38.19 -18.09 -12.66
CA LEU A 1057 38.02 -19.53 -12.44
C LEU A 1057 39.28 -20.18 -11.83
N THR A 1058 40.48 -19.96 -12.37
CA THR A 1058 41.70 -20.64 -11.90
C THR A 1058 42.00 -20.36 -10.43
N GLU A 1059 42.00 -19.09 -9.99
CA GLU A 1059 42.31 -18.74 -8.59
C GLU A 1059 41.19 -19.00 -7.57
N LEU A 1060 39.97 -19.37 -8.00
CA LEU A 1060 38.91 -19.79 -7.07
C LEU A 1060 38.88 -21.29 -6.83
N ASP A 1061 39.40 -22.08 -7.77
CA ASP A 1061 39.47 -23.53 -7.64
C ASP A 1061 40.86 -23.96 -7.10
N GLU A 1062 41.97 -23.29 -7.45
CA GLU A 1062 43.30 -23.51 -6.81
C GLU A 1062 43.31 -23.23 -5.30
N ALA A 1063 42.44 -22.34 -4.81
CA ALA A 1063 42.29 -22.07 -3.38
C ALA A 1063 41.63 -23.23 -2.60
N HIS A 1064 41.08 -24.23 -3.30
CA HIS A 1064 40.35 -25.35 -2.73
C HIS A 1064 41.11 -26.70 -2.81
N ASP A 1065 42.18 -26.78 -3.61
CA ASP A 1065 42.93 -28.02 -3.89
C ASP A 1065 44.17 -28.23 -2.99
N LEU A 1066 44.46 -27.33 -2.04
CA LEU A 1066 45.47 -27.55 -1.00
C LEU A 1066 44.93 -28.37 0.18
N GLY A 1067 44.40 -29.56 -0.09
CA GLY A 1067 44.10 -30.53 0.97
C GLY A 1067 43.03 -31.59 0.69
N ASP A 1068 43.20 -32.43 -0.33
CA ASP A 1068 42.98 -33.89 -0.18
C ASP A 1068 43.40 -34.67 -1.46
N GLU A 1069 44.68 -35.07 -1.53
CA GLU A 1069 45.02 -36.27 -2.31
C GLU A 1069 44.45 -37.49 -1.57
N SER A 1070 43.28 -38.01 -1.99
CA SER A 1070 43.09 -39.47 -2.21
C SER A 1070 41.64 -39.92 -2.52
N ILE A 1071 41.54 -40.75 -3.56
CA ILE A 1071 40.54 -41.83 -3.75
C ILE A 1071 39.06 -41.41 -3.92
N PHE A 1072 38.58 -41.46 -5.17
CA PHE A 1072 37.41 -42.27 -5.52
C PHE A 1072 37.65 -42.99 -6.87
N PRO A 1073 37.16 -44.22 -7.07
CA PRO A 1073 37.56 -45.06 -8.19
C PRO A 1073 36.69 -44.89 -9.44
N THR A 1074 37.29 -45.25 -10.57
CA THR A 1074 36.68 -45.46 -11.88
C THR A 1074 35.32 -46.15 -11.86
N PHE A 1075 34.35 -45.60 -12.58
CA PHE A 1075 33.28 -46.38 -13.21
C PHE A 1075 33.41 -46.26 -14.73
N GLN A 1076 33.48 -47.41 -15.39
CA GLN A 1076 33.65 -47.51 -16.85
C GLN A 1076 32.33 -47.27 -17.58
N GLU A 1077 32.43 -46.71 -18.78
CA GLU A 1077 31.40 -46.82 -19.80
C GLU A 1077 31.25 -48.29 -20.23
N ASP A 1078 30.02 -48.78 -20.30
CA ASP A 1078 29.67 -49.96 -21.08
C ASP A 1078 28.64 -49.55 -22.13
N ALA A 1079 29.02 -49.68 -23.41
CA ALA A 1079 28.12 -49.49 -24.54
C ALA A 1079 27.67 -50.87 -25.05
N SER A 1080 26.36 -51.13 -25.10
CA SER A 1080 25.79 -52.14 -26.01
C SER A 1080 24.29 -51.96 -26.25
N GLU A 1081 23.96 -51.93 -27.55
CA GLU A 1081 22.78 -52.47 -28.25
C GLU A 1081 21.39 -52.52 -27.55
N GLY A 1082 20.39 -51.87 -28.19
CA GLY A 1082 18.97 -51.94 -27.83
C GLY A 1082 18.10 -50.95 -28.60
#